data_AF-A0A9D2CWN4-F1
#
_entry.id   AF-A0A9D2CWN4-F1
#
_cell.length_a   1.000
_cell.length_b   1.000
_cell.length_c   1.000
_cell.angle_alpha   90.00
_cell.angle_beta   90.00
_cell.angle_gamma   90.00
#
_symmetry.space_group_name_H-M   'P 1'
#
loop_
_entity.id
_entity.type
_entity.pdbx_description
1 polymer ?
#
loop_
_entity_poly.entity_id
_entity_poly.type
_entity_poly.pdbx_seq_one_letter_code
_entity_poly.pdbx_strand_id
1 'polypeptide(L)'
;MNKSNSFLLFLFLLTLFCLPDGSHAQGLQFYGNEKRIAERSSLCVFSEEHAQPAVQHLSLSFSYNAQNVESPGYIFYLKDAESDLAYNLTYDYNFADKAGNFMFAQDGKQIYHTTTLPARAIHRNRMEVSIHMDFAQNQASIRIGDDSTFVNDIGLEANRRKFTPQLFFGMYRHILETASFCLQDLRIECDDKSWTFPLDESRGEDVHDSHGITTGHVENPVWLINDAYHWKKLYSYHSSSPAGFAFSTSQQLAYIYNRDSLITYDPYQQRAQGSPYDSPTLPVRLGMCFFDEKERYIYAYELNGQETYMARLEPATRRWDIIDQGNIDLQMHHHGAVFSQDSKRFLFFGGYGNRSYYNTFIRYDLTTNRWDTLAFDGPSVAPRFFAAMTMAPDGKHAYLYGGKGNEAGDQNVGICYYYDLYRLDLERHSIEKLWEHAAPPEDMVPAREMVPTPDGKWLYLLAYPEYKPQTYLRLYRLSIADGCCEALGDSIPMTSEEIATNANLYYSARLNEFYCVVQEFGKYGDNDTRIYALSAPPVNEAAVHRYDHAGKASASTMLWIVAAVIILASCAGIGLLLMRKRRPAQPPTAIEPDAAPASPQPQEANKEEAQEEDKEEKEEPASPEPSITLPDKNRLHLFGPFCAIDRHGRDMSHLFSPKIRHLFLYILINSVLKNGVLSADLNVLFWPDKPEDKIKNLKNVHINHLRKALQDIDGIELVHNQGYYRLQVSDKCFCDFYRFAALSENLGRVPERAEEREELAGLLSRGRFLDTVRSELFDYSKQQVEAFAIPFLEQELAKASPAASIRLCKILQVWDPLSEVALRSTIRAYRRRNQYGQALQAYTAFCAEWRQMMGEEYTVRFEDMDDGAKPSTEA
;
A
#
# COMPACT_ATOMS: atom_id res chain seq x y z
N MET A 1 9.29 -6.26 -53.36
CA MET A 1 9.22 -6.79 -51.98
C MET A 1 8.59 -5.71 -51.11
N ASN A 2 7.41 -6.00 -50.56
CA ASN A 2 6.45 -4.99 -50.11
C ASN A 2 6.83 -4.34 -48.77
N LYS A 3 6.83 -2.99 -48.73
CA LYS A 3 6.93 -2.17 -47.50
C LYS A 3 5.87 -2.52 -46.45
N SER A 4 4.73 -3.08 -46.87
CA SER A 4 3.67 -3.56 -45.97
C SER A 4 4.10 -4.72 -45.07
N ASN A 5 4.98 -5.62 -45.56
CA ASN A 5 5.46 -6.74 -44.75
C ASN A 5 6.51 -6.30 -43.73
N SER A 6 7.27 -5.24 -44.03
CA SER A 6 8.25 -4.68 -43.07
C SER A 6 7.57 -3.93 -41.93
N PHE A 7 6.41 -3.30 -42.18
CA PHE A 7 5.63 -2.64 -41.14
C PHE A 7 4.88 -3.64 -40.25
N LEU A 8 4.33 -4.72 -40.82
CA LEU A 8 3.77 -5.82 -40.02
C LEU A 8 4.85 -6.56 -39.24
N LEU A 9 6.04 -6.79 -39.81
CA LEU A 9 7.15 -7.41 -39.08
C LEU A 9 7.67 -6.50 -37.96
N PHE A 10 7.67 -5.18 -38.17
CA PHE A 10 8.03 -4.19 -37.14
C PHE A 10 6.96 -4.10 -36.04
N LEU A 11 5.67 -4.16 -36.38
CA LEU A 11 4.59 -4.29 -35.39
C LEU A 11 4.64 -5.62 -34.63
N PHE A 12 4.95 -6.72 -35.32
CA PHE A 12 5.08 -8.05 -34.73
C PHE A 12 6.31 -8.13 -33.81
N LEU A 13 7.41 -7.48 -34.17
CA LEU A 13 8.60 -7.30 -33.33
C LEU A 13 8.31 -6.38 -32.13
N LEU A 14 7.52 -5.32 -32.30
CA LEU A 14 7.07 -4.47 -31.17
C LEU A 14 6.13 -5.22 -30.22
N THR A 15 5.30 -6.15 -30.71
CA THR A 15 4.51 -7.04 -29.83
C THR A 15 5.36 -8.12 -29.16
N LEU A 16 6.47 -8.53 -29.77
CA LEU A 16 7.44 -9.47 -29.17
C LEU A 16 8.35 -8.81 -28.12
N PHE A 17 8.57 -7.49 -28.21
CA PHE A 17 9.27 -6.68 -27.19
C PHE A 17 8.32 -6.10 -26.12
N CYS A 18 7.02 -6.34 -26.24
CA CYS A 18 6.00 -6.06 -25.22
C CYS A 18 5.35 -7.34 -24.70
N LEU A 19 6.08 -8.46 -24.70
CA LEU A 19 5.78 -9.50 -23.73
C LEU A 19 6.23 -8.93 -22.38
N PRO A 20 5.33 -8.71 -21.40
CA PRO A 20 5.79 -8.46 -20.05
C PRO A 20 6.73 -9.62 -19.70
N ASP A 21 7.97 -9.30 -19.30
CA ASP A 21 8.80 -10.23 -18.55
C ASP A 21 7.87 -10.87 -17.52
N GLY A 22 7.74 -12.20 -17.60
CA GLY A 22 6.66 -12.96 -16.96
C GLY A 22 6.35 -12.38 -15.60
N SER A 23 5.12 -11.88 -15.42
CA SER A 23 4.66 -11.43 -14.12
C SER A 23 4.92 -12.57 -13.15
N HIS A 24 5.90 -12.38 -12.26
CA HIS A 24 6.14 -13.32 -11.19
C HIS A 24 4.82 -13.48 -10.45
N ALA A 25 4.23 -14.67 -10.53
CA ALA A 25 3.02 -15.02 -9.81
C ALA A 25 3.27 -14.72 -8.33
N GLN A 26 2.61 -13.69 -7.80
CA GLN A 26 2.74 -13.36 -6.39
C GLN A 26 2.03 -14.41 -5.55
N GLY A 27 0.93 -14.97 -6.08
CA GLY A 27 0.29 -16.16 -5.54
C GLY A 27 -0.87 -15.86 -4.61
N LEU A 28 -1.42 -16.95 -4.07
CA LEU A 28 -2.55 -16.93 -3.16
C LEU A 28 -2.14 -17.62 -1.85
N GLN A 29 -2.43 -16.97 -0.71
CA GLN A 29 -2.16 -17.52 0.61
C GLN A 29 -3.36 -18.33 1.13
N PHE A 30 -3.06 -19.50 1.69
CA PHE A 30 -3.99 -20.36 2.41
C PHE A 30 -3.58 -20.45 3.87
N TYR A 31 -4.47 -20.05 4.77
CA TYR A 31 -4.26 -20.26 6.20
C TYR A 31 -4.71 -21.66 6.62
N GLY A 32 -4.04 -22.17 7.65
CA GLY A 32 -4.39 -23.43 8.29
C GLY A 32 -4.98 -23.22 9.68
N ASN A 33 -4.56 -24.08 10.62
CA ASN A 33 -5.10 -24.16 11.98
C ASN A 33 -4.77 -22.96 12.87
N GLU A 34 -3.85 -22.09 12.46
CA GLU A 34 -3.62 -20.79 13.10
C GLU A 34 -4.77 -19.78 12.92
N LYS A 35 -5.72 -20.05 12.01
CA LYS A 35 -6.90 -19.21 11.75
C LYS A 35 -8.21 -19.95 11.95
N ARG A 36 -9.28 -19.19 12.23
CA ARG A 36 -10.65 -19.74 12.25
C ARG A 36 -11.05 -20.18 10.85
N ILE A 37 -11.93 -21.17 10.75
CA ILE A 37 -12.42 -21.71 9.47
C ILE A 37 -12.93 -20.60 8.53
N ALA A 38 -13.69 -19.63 9.06
CA ALA A 38 -14.23 -18.51 8.30
C ALA A 38 -13.17 -17.52 7.76
N GLU A 39 -11.91 -17.63 8.19
CA GLU A 39 -10.79 -16.80 7.70
C GLU A 39 -9.90 -17.55 6.71
N ARG A 40 -10.16 -18.83 6.42
CA ARG A 40 -9.32 -19.67 5.54
C ARG A 40 -9.79 -19.54 4.10
N SER A 41 -8.83 -19.46 3.19
CA SER A 41 -9.11 -19.41 1.76
C SER A 41 -9.46 -20.79 1.20
N SER A 42 -10.33 -20.84 0.19
CA SER A 42 -10.63 -22.04 -0.59
C SER A 42 -10.64 -21.67 -2.07
N LEU A 43 -9.92 -22.40 -2.90
CA LEU A 43 -9.84 -22.15 -4.33
C LEU A 43 -10.43 -23.32 -5.10
N CYS A 44 -11.38 -23.04 -5.98
CA CYS A 44 -11.88 -23.93 -7.02
C CYS A 44 -11.29 -23.48 -8.36
N VAL A 45 -10.49 -24.32 -9.02
CA VAL A 45 -9.72 -23.88 -10.20
C VAL A 45 -10.57 -23.80 -11.49
N PHE A 46 -11.58 -24.66 -11.63
CA PHE A 46 -12.53 -24.62 -12.74
C PHE A 46 -13.93 -24.36 -12.19
N SER A 47 -14.51 -23.20 -12.53
CA SER A 47 -15.92 -22.91 -12.27
C SER A 47 -16.82 -23.87 -13.03
N GLU A 48 -18.10 -23.94 -12.67
CA GLU A 48 -19.05 -24.85 -13.34
C GLU A 48 -19.13 -24.59 -14.86
N GLU A 49 -18.99 -23.34 -15.30
CA GLU A 49 -18.98 -22.95 -16.71
C GLU A 49 -17.72 -23.41 -17.47
N HIS A 50 -16.62 -23.62 -16.75
CA HIS A 50 -15.33 -24.05 -17.27
C HIS A 50 -14.96 -25.48 -16.86
N ALA A 51 -15.94 -26.27 -16.44
CA ALA A 51 -15.75 -27.66 -16.07
C ALA A 51 -15.12 -28.46 -17.22
N GLN A 52 -14.08 -29.24 -16.89
CA GLN A 52 -13.39 -30.05 -17.90
C GLN A 52 -14.15 -31.35 -18.16
N PRO A 53 -14.20 -31.81 -19.42
CA PRO A 53 -14.77 -33.12 -19.74
C PRO A 53 -13.87 -34.25 -19.20
N ALA A 54 -14.37 -35.48 -19.30
CA ALA A 54 -13.63 -36.68 -18.93
C ALA A 54 -12.33 -36.81 -19.76
N VAL A 55 -11.17 -36.79 -19.09
CA VAL A 55 -9.82 -36.80 -19.68
C VAL A 55 -9.09 -38.12 -19.43
N GLN A 56 -8.09 -38.43 -20.26
CA GLN A 56 -7.22 -39.59 -20.07
C GLN A 56 -5.95 -39.23 -19.31
N HIS A 57 -5.46 -38.00 -19.47
CA HIS A 57 -4.25 -37.51 -18.82
C HIS A 57 -4.54 -36.20 -18.09
N LEU A 58 -4.03 -36.08 -16.87
CA LEU A 58 -4.05 -34.87 -16.07
C LEU A 58 -2.65 -34.62 -15.51
N SER A 59 -2.11 -33.43 -15.76
CA SER A 59 -0.90 -32.94 -15.10
C SER A 59 -1.22 -31.72 -14.28
N LEU A 60 -0.80 -31.71 -13.02
CA LEU A 60 -0.91 -30.59 -12.08
C LEU A 60 0.51 -30.23 -11.62
N SER A 61 0.92 -28.98 -11.77
CA SER A 61 2.17 -28.49 -11.19
C SER A 61 1.99 -27.13 -10.54
N PHE A 62 2.62 -26.91 -9.40
CA PHE A 62 2.58 -25.64 -8.68
C PHE A 62 3.75 -25.52 -7.72
N SER A 63 4.05 -24.30 -7.32
CA SER A 63 5.00 -24.00 -6.27
C SER A 63 4.30 -23.85 -4.93
N TYR A 64 4.84 -24.53 -3.92
CA TYR A 64 4.40 -24.54 -2.54
C TYR A 64 5.41 -23.82 -1.66
N ASN A 65 4.92 -22.95 -0.77
CA ASN A 65 5.76 -22.30 0.24
C ASN A 65 5.02 -22.33 1.59
N ALA A 66 5.57 -22.99 2.61
CA ALA A 66 4.91 -23.07 3.91
C ALA A 66 5.05 -21.75 4.70
N GLN A 67 3.93 -21.17 5.10
CA GLN A 67 3.90 -20.01 6.01
C GLN A 67 3.99 -20.43 7.47
N ASN A 68 3.23 -21.47 7.84
CA ASN A 68 3.29 -22.09 9.16
C ASN A 68 3.51 -23.59 9.02
N VAL A 69 4.75 -24.04 9.23
CA VAL A 69 5.11 -25.46 9.16
C VAL A 69 4.45 -26.30 10.24
N GLU A 70 3.93 -25.70 11.30
CA GLU A 70 3.26 -26.40 12.40
C GLU A 70 1.74 -26.53 12.17
N SER A 71 1.23 -26.11 11.00
CA SER A 71 -0.18 -26.26 10.65
C SER A 71 -0.40 -27.38 9.63
N PRO A 72 -0.76 -28.61 10.07
CA PRO A 72 -1.07 -29.73 9.20
C PRO A 72 -2.46 -29.59 8.56
N GLY A 73 -2.67 -30.27 7.43
CA GLY A 73 -3.96 -30.36 6.75
C GLY A 73 -3.85 -30.56 5.24
N TYR A 74 -4.97 -30.48 4.54
CA TYR A 74 -5.05 -30.64 3.09
C TYR A 74 -4.38 -29.45 2.38
N ILE A 75 -3.63 -29.76 1.31
CA ILE A 75 -3.11 -28.79 0.34
C ILE A 75 -4.11 -28.70 -0.81
N PHE A 76 -4.40 -29.84 -1.45
CA PHE A 76 -5.44 -29.93 -2.48
C PHE A 76 -6.29 -31.20 -2.35
N TYR A 77 -7.47 -31.12 -2.95
CA TYR A 77 -8.42 -32.21 -3.15
C TYR A 77 -8.83 -32.27 -4.63
N LEU A 78 -8.57 -33.40 -5.27
CA LEU A 78 -8.90 -33.67 -6.67
C LEU A 78 -9.93 -34.79 -6.73
N LYS A 79 -11.16 -34.49 -7.13
CA LYS A 79 -12.23 -35.48 -7.22
C LYS A 79 -12.75 -35.65 -8.64
N ASP A 80 -13.29 -36.82 -8.92
CA ASP A 80 -14.02 -37.08 -10.15
C ASP A 80 -15.46 -36.56 -10.02
N ALA A 81 -15.95 -35.80 -10.99
CA ALA A 81 -17.35 -35.36 -11.02
C ALA A 81 -18.33 -36.53 -11.22
N GLU A 82 -17.87 -37.65 -11.80
CA GLU A 82 -18.72 -38.79 -12.17
C GLU A 82 -18.72 -39.92 -11.12
N SER A 83 -18.01 -39.77 -9.98
CA SER A 83 -18.00 -40.78 -8.89
C SER A 83 -17.44 -40.28 -7.56
N ASP A 84 -17.38 -41.18 -6.57
CA ASP A 84 -16.71 -40.96 -5.28
C ASP A 84 -15.17 -41.13 -5.31
N LEU A 85 -14.55 -41.33 -6.48
CA LEU A 85 -13.09 -41.40 -6.59
C LEU A 85 -12.48 -40.01 -6.39
N ALA A 86 -11.56 -39.90 -5.43
CA ALA A 86 -10.79 -38.69 -5.19
C ALA A 86 -9.36 -38.98 -4.74
N TYR A 87 -8.50 -37.99 -4.93
CA TYR A 87 -7.10 -37.97 -4.53
C TYR A 87 -6.81 -36.68 -3.76
N ASN A 88 -5.88 -36.74 -2.81
CA ASN A 88 -5.48 -35.58 -2.03
C ASN A 88 -3.96 -35.51 -1.89
N LEU A 89 -3.48 -34.29 -1.62
CA LEU A 89 -2.16 -34.06 -1.07
C LEU A 89 -2.33 -33.40 0.30
N THR A 90 -1.83 -34.06 1.34
CA THR A 90 -1.95 -33.62 2.73
C THR A 90 -0.55 -33.34 3.29
N TYR A 91 -0.44 -32.31 4.12
CA TYR A 91 0.77 -31.99 4.87
C TYR A 91 0.58 -32.30 6.35
N ASP A 92 1.55 -32.96 6.97
CA ASP A 92 1.61 -33.22 8.40
C ASP A 92 2.97 -32.77 8.99
N TYR A 93 2.99 -32.36 10.25
CA TYR A 93 4.22 -31.96 10.94
C TYR A 93 4.53 -32.84 12.14
N ASN A 94 5.67 -33.54 12.08
CA ASN A 94 6.16 -34.34 13.17
C ASN A 94 7.06 -33.50 14.10
N PHE A 95 6.53 -33.16 15.27
CA PHE A 95 7.24 -32.38 16.30
C PHE A 95 8.46 -33.08 16.89
N ALA A 96 8.48 -34.42 16.94
CA ALA A 96 9.60 -35.18 17.51
C ALA A 96 10.83 -35.12 16.58
N ASP A 97 10.61 -35.32 15.29
CA ASP A 97 11.67 -35.35 14.28
C ASP A 97 11.94 -33.98 13.64
N LYS A 98 11.12 -32.97 13.96
CA LYS A 98 11.13 -31.62 13.35
C LYS A 98 11.14 -31.72 11.83
N ALA A 99 10.24 -32.54 11.30
CA ALA A 99 10.13 -32.85 9.89
C ALA A 99 8.66 -32.77 9.44
N GLY A 100 8.45 -32.28 8.23
CA GLY A 100 7.14 -32.27 7.59
C GLY A 100 7.01 -33.44 6.61
N ASN A 101 5.82 -34.02 6.56
CA ASN A 101 5.45 -35.13 5.69
C ASN A 101 4.42 -34.65 4.67
N PHE A 102 4.71 -34.82 3.39
CA PHE A 102 3.76 -34.58 2.30
C PHE A 102 3.27 -35.92 1.79
N MET A 103 1.96 -36.15 1.83
CA MET A 103 1.34 -37.43 1.54
C MET A 103 0.37 -37.31 0.38
N PHE A 104 0.68 -37.97 -0.74
CA PHE A 104 -0.27 -38.13 -1.83
C PHE A 104 -1.05 -39.43 -1.66
N ALA A 105 -2.37 -39.35 -1.64
CA ALA A 105 -3.25 -40.47 -1.29
C ALA A 105 -4.47 -40.57 -2.20
N GLN A 106 -5.01 -41.79 -2.33
CA GLN A 106 -6.41 -41.98 -2.69
C GLN A 106 -7.25 -41.69 -1.46
N ASP A 107 -8.15 -40.71 -1.59
CA ASP A 107 -8.93 -40.20 -0.47
C ASP A 107 -9.76 -41.31 0.19
N GLY A 108 -9.71 -41.37 1.53
CA GLY A 108 -10.41 -42.37 2.33
C GLY A 108 -9.93 -43.83 2.17
N LYS A 109 -8.86 -44.11 1.41
CA LYS A 109 -8.39 -45.49 1.15
C LYS A 109 -6.93 -45.75 1.53
N GLN A 110 -5.96 -45.16 0.82
CA GLN A 110 -4.54 -45.48 1.01
C GLN A 110 -3.62 -44.34 0.56
N ILE A 111 -2.43 -44.28 1.17
CA ILE A 111 -1.35 -43.36 0.80
C ILE A 111 -0.48 -44.04 -0.25
N TYR A 112 -0.23 -43.36 -1.37
CA TYR A 112 0.65 -43.87 -2.43
C TYR A 112 2.09 -43.44 -2.25
N HIS A 113 2.31 -42.23 -1.74
CA HIS A 113 3.66 -41.66 -1.60
C HIS A 113 3.72 -40.73 -0.41
N THR A 114 4.83 -40.79 0.33
CA THR A 114 5.16 -39.85 1.41
C THR A 114 6.55 -39.30 1.20
N THR A 115 6.65 -37.98 1.08
CA THR A 115 7.93 -37.25 1.07
C THR A 115 8.14 -36.60 2.42
N THR A 116 9.22 -36.97 3.12
CA THR A 116 9.60 -36.38 4.41
C THR A 116 10.74 -35.40 4.23
N LEU A 117 10.57 -34.17 4.70
CA LEU A 117 11.58 -33.11 4.62
C LEU A 117 11.80 -32.48 6.00
N PRO A 118 13.04 -32.08 6.34
CA PRO A 118 13.29 -31.39 7.61
C PRO A 118 12.61 -30.02 7.60
N ALA A 119 12.10 -29.55 8.74
CA ALA A 119 11.34 -28.28 8.86
C ALA A 119 12.04 -27.09 8.21
N ARG A 120 13.37 -27.01 8.36
CA ARG A 120 14.23 -25.95 7.79
C ARG A 120 14.24 -25.91 6.26
N ALA A 121 13.97 -27.04 5.60
CA ALA A 121 13.91 -27.13 4.15
C ALA A 121 12.53 -26.73 3.62
N ILE A 122 11.49 -26.78 4.45
CA ILE A 122 10.10 -26.48 4.09
C ILE A 122 9.76 -25.02 4.41
N HIS A 123 10.15 -24.55 5.60
CA HIS A 123 9.73 -23.27 6.13
C HIS A 123 10.19 -22.10 5.25
N ARG A 124 9.23 -21.38 4.66
CA ARG A 124 9.45 -20.23 3.76
C ARG A 124 10.33 -20.49 2.54
N ASN A 125 10.63 -21.75 2.23
CA ASN A 125 11.33 -22.14 1.02
C ASN A 125 10.31 -22.56 -0.03
N ARG A 126 10.57 -22.14 -1.27
CA ARG A 126 9.79 -22.57 -2.41
C ARG A 126 10.11 -24.03 -2.75
N MET A 127 9.07 -24.84 -2.90
CA MET A 127 9.14 -26.24 -3.29
C MET A 127 8.22 -26.49 -4.48
N GLU A 128 8.75 -27.09 -5.54
CA GLU A 128 7.92 -27.47 -6.69
C GLU A 128 7.19 -28.79 -6.42
N VAL A 129 5.91 -28.85 -6.75
CA VAL A 129 5.08 -30.04 -6.69
C VAL A 129 4.54 -30.32 -8.09
N SER A 130 4.68 -31.54 -8.59
CA SER A 130 4.10 -31.94 -9.86
C SER A 130 3.54 -33.36 -9.80
N ILE A 131 2.30 -33.53 -10.27
CA ILE A 131 1.57 -34.80 -10.29
C ILE A 131 1.06 -35.01 -11.71
N HIS A 132 1.46 -36.12 -12.33
CA HIS A 132 1.03 -36.55 -13.64
C HIS A 132 0.23 -37.84 -13.48
N MET A 133 -1.03 -37.84 -13.89
CA MET A 133 -1.94 -38.98 -13.80
C MET A 133 -2.33 -39.44 -15.20
N ASP A 134 -2.07 -40.71 -15.50
CA ASP A 134 -2.52 -41.41 -16.71
C ASP A 134 -3.65 -42.37 -16.30
N PHE A 135 -4.89 -41.92 -16.46
CA PHE A 135 -6.07 -42.70 -16.14
C PHE A 135 -6.31 -43.82 -17.16
N ALA A 136 -5.78 -43.71 -18.39
CA ALA A 136 -5.86 -44.76 -19.38
C ALA A 136 -5.01 -45.97 -18.96
N GLN A 137 -3.84 -45.73 -18.36
CA GLN A 137 -2.93 -46.77 -17.88
C GLN A 137 -3.12 -47.12 -16.40
N ASN A 138 -3.90 -46.33 -15.64
CA ASN A 138 -4.07 -46.45 -14.19
C ASN A 138 -2.75 -46.19 -13.45
N GLN A 139 -2.02 -45.17 -13.86
CA GLN A 139 -0.68 -44.86 -13.36
C GLN A 139 -0.56 -43.38 -12.97
N ALA A 140 0.39 -43.07 -12.09
CA ALA A 140 0.77 -41.70 -11.81
C ALA A 140 2.26 -41.54 -11.53
N SER A 141 2.82 -40.39 -11.91
CA SER A 141 4.13 -39.93 -11.45
C SER A 141 3.93 -38.73 -10.52
N ILE A 142 4.54 -38.79 -9.34
CA ILE A 142 4.41 -37.77 -8.31
C ILE A 142 5.81 -37.26 -8.01
N ARG A 143 5.97 -35.94 -7.93
CA ARG A 143 7.21 -35.28 -7.54
C ARG A 143 6.89 -34.17 -6.53
N ILE A 144 7.62 -34.18 -5.42
CA ILE A 144 7.51 -33.21 -4.33
C ILE A 144 8.95 -32.77 -3.99
N GLY A 145 9.31 -31.58 -4.46
CA GLY A 145 10.69 -31.10 -4.44
C GLY A 145 11.61 -31.98 -5.29
N ASP A 146 12.66 -32.51 -4.66
CA ASP A 146 13.63 -33.40 -5.30
C ASP A 146 13.24 -34.88 -5.22
N ASP A 147 12.21 -35.21 -4.43
CA ASP A 147 11.72 -36.58 -4.29
C ASP A 147 10.66 -36.88 -5.36
N SER A 148 10.74 -38.09 -5.94
CA SER A 148 9.83 -38.50 -7.02
C SER A 148 9.55 -39.99 -6.99
N THR A 149 8.34 -40.36 -7.38
CA THR A 149 7.90 -41.75 -7.44
C THR A 149 7.02 -42.03 -8.67
N PHE A 150 6.87 -43.31 -8.98
CA PHE A 150 5.97 -43.81 -10.01
C PHE A 150 5.05 -44.88 -9.42
N VAL A 151 3.75 -44.68 -9.58
CA VAL A 151 2.67 -45.52 -9.04
C VAL A 151 2.02 -46.27 -10.21
N ASN A 152 2.04 -47.60 -10.15
CA ASN A 152 1.51 -48.47 -11.21
C ASN A 152 0.01 -48.75 -11.12
N ASP A 153 -0.62 -48.40 -10.00
CA ASP A 153 -2.06 -48.59 -9.75
C ASP A 153 -2.58 -47.46 -8.84
N ILE A 154 -3.35 -46.55 -9.43
CA ILE A 154 -3.99 -45.43 -8.72
C ILE A 154 -5.43 -45.75 -8.27
N GLY A 155 -5.80 -47.03 -8.21
CA GLY A 155 -7.06 -47.47 -7.64
C GLY A 155 -8.29 -47.19 -8.51
N LEU A 156 -8.12 -47.12 -9.85
CA LEU A 156 -9.22 -47.07 -10.81
C LEU A 156 -9.89 -48.44 -10.98
N GLU A 157 -11.21 -48.45 -11.18
CA GLU A 157 -11.93 -49.66 -11.56
C GLU A 157 -11.59 -50.08 -13.00
N ALA A 158 -11.61 -51.40 -13.28
CA ALA A 158 -11.12 -51.96 -14.55
C ALA A 158 -11.74 -51.36 -15.82
N ASN A 159 -12.99 -50.89 -15.73
CA ASN A 159 -13.75 -50.32 -16.85
C ASN A 159 -13.64 -48.80 -16.97
N ARG A 160 -12.95 -48.14 -16.02
CA ARG A 160 -12.84 -46.69 -15.98
C ARG A 160 -11.47 -46.27 -16.48
N ARG A 161 -11.47 -45.58 -17.62
CA ARG A 161 -10.25 -45.12 -18.32
C ARG A 161 -10.25 -43.61 -18.56
N LYS A 162 -11.15 -42.90 -17.89
CA LYS A 162 -11.31 -41.45 -17.95
C LYS A 162 -11.69 -40.91 -16.58
N PHE A 163 -11.39 -39.65 -16.36
CA PHE A 163 -11.61 -38.93 -15.11
C PHE A 163 -12.14 -37.53 -15.41
N THR A 164 -13.17 -37.06 -14.73
CA THR A 164 -13.74 -35.71 -14.94
C THR A 164 -13.29 -34.79 -13.81
N PRO A 165 -12.19 -34.01 -13.97
CA PRO A 165 -11.47 -33.44 -12.85
C PRO A 165 -12.17 -32.22 -12.24
N GLN A 166 -12.31 -32.23 -10.90
CA GLN A 166 -12.64 -31.06 -10.09
C GLN A 166 -11.55 -30.86 -9.03
N LEU A 167 -10.80 -29.76 -9.15
CA LEU A 167 -9.63 -29.47 -8.32
C LEU A 167 -9.91 -28.32 -7.35
N PHE A 168 -9.66 -28.58 -6.08
CA PHE A 168 -9.80 -27.63 -4.98
C PHE A 168 -8.50 -27.51 -4.20
N PHE A 169 -8.09 -26.29 -3.84
CA PHE A 169 -7.03 -26.03 -2.86
C PHE A 169 -7.64 -25.50 -1.57
N GLY A 170 -7.04 -25.88 -0.43
CA GLY A 170 -7.57 -25.52 0.88
C GLY A 170 -8.85 -26.27 1.23
N MET A 171 -9.87 -25.55 1.71
CA MET A 171 -11.10 -26.17 2.21
C MET A 171 -12.00 -26.69 1.08
N TYR A 172 -12.73 -27.77 1.32
CA TYR A 172 -13.81 -28.22 0.44
C TYR A 172 -14.84 -29.05 1.21
N ARG A 173 -16.09 -28.57 1.30
CA ARG A 173 -17.20 -29.22 2.03
C ARG A 173 -16.81 -29.63 3.46
N HIS A 174 -16.52 -30.92 3.68
CA HIS A 174 -16.17 -31.48 4.97
C HIS A 174 -14.66 -31.40 5.29
N ILE A 175 -13.84 -31.02 4.30
CA ILE A 175 -12.40 -30.79 4.47
C ILE A 175 -12.22 -29.40 5.06
N LEU A 176 -12.05 -29.34 6.37
CA LEU A 176 -11.85 -28.10 7.12
C LEU A 176 -10.39 -27.92 7.55
N GLU A 177 -9.65 -29.01 7.75
CA GLU A 177 -8.24 -29.00 8.12
C GLU A 177 -7.37 -28.76 6.89
N THR A 178 -6.74 -27.58 6.82
CA THR A 178 -5.93 -27.14 5.69
C THR A 178 -4.50 -26.84 6.15
N ALA A 179 -3.55 -27.12 5.28
CA ALA A 179 -2.17 -26.69 5.49
C ALA A 179 -2.05 -25.16 5.39
N SER A 180 -1.02 -24.58 6.01
CA SER A 180 -0.72 -23.15 5.88
C SER A 180 0.37 -22.89 4.85
N PHE A 181 0.00 -22.38 3.67
CA PHE A 181 0.91 -22.27 2.53
C PHE A 181 0.55 -21.16 1.54
N CYS A 182 1.54 -20.73 0.74
CA CYS A 182 1.33 -19.96 -0.48
C CYS A 182 1.30 -20.90 -1.68
N LEU A 183 0.35 -20.66 -2.59
CA LEU A 183 0.26 -21.28 -3.91
C LEU A 183 0.75 -20.28 -4.96
N GLN A 184 1.71 -20.70 -5.78
CA GLN A 184 2.25 -19.91 -6.90
C GLN A 184 2.43 -20.79 -8.14
N ASP A 185 2.52 -20.15 -9.32
CA ASP A 185 2.86 -20.81 -10.60
C ASP A 185 2.00 -22.05 -10.90
N LEU A 186 0.71 -21.98 -10.61
CA LEU A 186 -0.22 -23.09 -10.83
C LEU A 186 -0.41 -23.33 -12.33
N ARG A 187 -0.14 -24.55 -12.77
CA ARG A 187 -0.33 -25.01 -14.14
C ARG A 187 -1.07 -26.35 -14.14
N ILE A 188 -2.03 -26.44 -15.06
CA ILE A 188 -2.85 -27.64 -15.24
C ILE A 188 -2.82 -28.00 -16.72
N GLU A 189 -2.62 -29.27 -17.03
CA GLU A 189 -2.73 -29.82 -18.38
C GLU A 189 -3.72 -30.98 -18.37
N CYS A 190 -4.71 -30.94 -19.26
CA CYS A 190 -5.70 -31.99 -19.43
C CYS A 190 -5.69 -32.42 -20.90
N ASP A 191 -5.21 -33.63 -21.17
CA ASP A 191 -4.93 -34.13 -22.53
C ASP A 191 -4.17 -33.07 -23.38
N ASP A 192 -4.82 -32.46 -24.37
CA ASP A 192 -4.21 -31.48 -25.30
C ASP A 192 -4.33 -30.01 -24.85
N LYS A 193 -4.96 -29.73 -23.70
CA LYS A 193 -5.21 -28.37 -23.22
C LYS A 193 -4.34 -28.05 -22.01
N SER A 194 -3.87 -26.80 -21.93
CA SER A 194 -3.04 -26.30 -20.82
C SER A 194 -3.55 -24.95 -20.34
N TRP A 195 -3.57 -24.78 -19.01
CA TRP A 195 -3.91 -23.54 -18.33
C TRP A 195 -2.79 -23.17 -17.37
N THR A 196 -2.47 -21.89 -17.31
CA THR A 196 -1.58 -21.30 -16.31
C THR A 196 -2.38 -20.27 -15.54
N PHE A 197 -2.30 -20.32 -14.21
CA PHE A 197 -2.98 -19.41 -13.31
C PHE A 197 -1.93 -18.56 -12.60
N PRO A 198 -1.77 -17.28 -12.99
CA PRO A 198 -0.80 -16.38 -12.37
C PRO A 198 -1.12 -16.08 -10.90
N LEU A 199 -2.40 -16.12 -10.50
CA LEU A 199 -2.86 -15.79 -9.14
C LEU A 199 -2.35 -14.39 -8.73
N ASP A 200 -2.54 -13.42 -9.62
CA ASP A 200 -2.03 -12.05 -9.54
C ASP A 200 -3.15 -11.01 -9.39
N GLU A 201 -4.35 -11.46 -9.02
CA GLU A 201 -5.43 -10.61 -8.58
C GLU A 201 -5.06 -9.89 -7.28
N SER A 202 -5.51 -8.64 -7.11
CA SER A 202 -5.31 -7.87 -5.88
C SER A 202 -6.53 -7.89 -4.95
N ARG A 203 -7.71 -8.22 -5.49
CA ARG A 203 -9.00 -8.24 -4.79
C ARG A 203 -10.03 -9.06 -5.55
N GLY A 204 -11.17 -9.30 -4.90
CA GLY A 204 -12.27 -10.07 -5.48
C GLY A 204 -12.03 -11.57 -5.38
N GLU A 205 -13.02 -12.34 -5.83
CA GLU A 205 -13.10 -13.80 -5.66
C GLU A 205 -12.95 -14.55 -7.00
N ASP A 206 -12.82 -13.83 -8.11
CA ASP A 206 -12.64 -14.41 -9.44
C ASP A 206 -11.17 -14.73 -9.67
N VAL A 207 -10.89 -15.89 -10.29
CA VAL A 207 -9.53 -16.31 -10.64
C VAL A 207 -9.38 -16.41 -12.16
N HIS A 208 -8.39 -15.71 -12.70
CA HIS A 208 -8.13 -15.61 -14.12
C HIS A 208 -6.99 -16.55 -14.54
N ASP A 209 -7.13 -17.11 -15.74
CA ASP A 209 -6.01 -17.77 -16.40
C ASP A 209 -5.04 -16.74 -17.01
N SER A 210 -3.93 -17.20 -17.56
CA SER A 210 -2.92 -16.36 -18.21
C SER A 210 -3.43 -15.59 -19.44
N HIS A 211 -4.62 -15.91 -19.95
CA HIS A 211 -5.28 -15.19 -21.04
C HIS A 211 -6.25 -14.12 -20.52
N GLY A 212 -6.40 -13.97 -19.20
CA GLY A 212 -7.32 -13.05 -18.56
C GLY A 212 -8.77 -13.54 -18.56
N ILE A 213 -9.00 -14.84 -18.76
CA ILE A 213 -10.34 -15.44 -18.73
C ILE A 213 -10.63 -15.93 -17.30
N THR A 214 -11.72 -15.44 -16.71
CA THR A 214 -12.21 -15.92 -15.41
C THR A 214 -12.54 -17.41 -15.50
N THR A 215 -11.71 -18.24 -14.87
CA THR A 215 -11.76 -19.70 -14.99
C THR A 215 -12.01 -20.37 -13.64
N GLY A 216 -11.57 -19.77 -12.54
CA GLY A 216 -11.74 -20.28 -11.18
C GLY A 216 -12.41 -19.29 -10.24
N HIS A 217 -12.63 -19.72 -9.00
CA HIS A 217 -13.23 -18.94 -7.94
C HIS A 217 -12.54 -19.23 -6.60
N VAL A 218 -12.34 -18.20 -5.78
CA VAL A 218 -11.71 -18.29 -4.46
C VAL A 218 -12.57 -17.63 -3.38
N GLU A 219 -12.81 -18.34 -2.30
CA GLU A 219 -13.47 -17.82 -1.09
C GLU A 219 -12.42 -17.28 -0.11
N ASN A 220 -12.72 -16.16 0.58
CA ASN A 220 -11.85 -15.49 1.55
C ASN A 220 -10.39 -15.31 1.08
N PRO A 221 -10.15 -14.73 -0.10
CA PRO A 221 -8.83 -14.72 -0.69
C PRO A 221 -7.84 -13.83 0.08
N VAL A 222 -6.59 -14.30 0.13
CA VAL A 222 -5.45 -13.53 0.62
C VAL A 222 -4.43 -13.43 -0.51
N TRP A 223 -4.61 -12.41 -1.33
CA TRP A 223 -3.81 -12.14 -2.51
C TRP A 223 -2.43 -11.57 -2.16
N LEU A 224 -1.37 -12.30 -2.51
CA LEU A 224 0.01 -11.95 -2.13
C LEU A 224 0.58 -10.78 -2.94
N ILE A 225 -0.04 -10.42 -4.07
CA ILE A 225 0.37 -9.22 -4.83
C ILE A 225 0.27 -7.94 -4.00
N ASN A 226 -0.63 -7.92 -3.01
CA ASN A 226 -0.78 -6.78 -2.10
C ASN A 226 0.45 -6.60 -1.21
N ASP A 227 1.09 -7.68 -0.75
CA ASP A 227 2.32 -7.60 0.05
C ASP A 227 3.53 -7.19 -0.80
N ALA A 228 3.47 -7.37 -2.13
CA ALA A 228 4.46 -6.91 -3.10
C ALA A 228 4.25 -5.47 -3.59
N TYR A 229 3.14 -4.81 -3.19
CA TYR A 229 2.85 -3.42 -3.52
C TYR A 229 2.75 -2.51 -2.30
N HIS A 230 2.02 -2.93 -1.26
CA HIS A 230 1.76 -2.11 -0.08
C HIS A 230 2.83 -2.29 0.99
N TRP A 231 3.51 -1.21 1.35
CA TRP A 231 4.49 -1.23 2.43
C TRP A 231 3.83 -1.53 3.78
N LYS A 232 4.22 -2.65 4.39
CA LYS A 232 3.74 -3.05 5.71
C LYS A 232 4.65 -2.53 6.81
N LYS A 233 4.12 -1.68 7.68
CA LYS A 233 4.84 -1.22 8.88
C LYS A 233 5.04 -2.39 9.85
N LEU A 234 6.28 -2.73 10.16
CA LEU A 234 6.65 -3.83 11.06
C LEU A 234 6.98 -3.36 12.48
N TYR A 235 7.67 -2.22 12.62
CA TYR A 235 8.18 -1.76 13.91
C TYR A 235 8.25 -0.24 14.02
N SER A 236 8.17 0.26 15.25
CA SER A 236 8.45 1.65 15.58
C SER A 236 9.14 1.75 16.92
N TYR A 237 10.12 2.63 16.97
CA TYR A 237 10.91 2.89 18.16
C TYR A 237 11.19 4.38 18.25
N HIS A 238 10.92 4.95 19.43
CA HIS A 238 11.25 6.33 19.76
C HIS A 238 12.51 6.34 20.63
N SER A 239 13.50 7.17 20.26
CA SER A 239 14.67 7.43 21.10
C SER A 239 14.69 8.88 21.55
N SER A 240 14.91 9.10 22.84
CA SER A 240 15.11 10.45 23.41
C SER A 240 16.49 11.07 23.09
N SER A 241 17.33 10.37 22.35
CA SER A 241 18.66 10.80 21.92
C SER A 241 18.90 10.34 20.49
N PRO A 242 19.84 10.95 19.74
CA PRO A 242 20.13 10.53 18.38
C PRO A 242 20.45 9.04 18.32
N ALA A 243 19.79 8.32 17.41
CA ALA A 243 20.00 6.90 17.21
C ALA A 243 20.40 6.59 15.77
N GLY A 244 21.34 5.66 15.59
CA GLY A 244 21.68 5.10 14.30
C GLY A 244 21.05 3.72 14.09
N PHE A 245 20.97 3.30 12.82
CA PHE A 245 20.35 2.05 12.42
C PHE A 245 21.29 1.21 11.54
N ALA A 246 21.46 -0.06 11.90
CA ALA A 246 22.17 -1.04 11.08
C ALA A 246 21.32 -2.30 10.88
N PHE A 247 21.44 -2.95 9.71
CA PHE A 247 20.79 -4.23 9.44
C PHE A 247 21.85 -5.29 9.10
N SER A 248 21.73 -6.45 9.73
CA SER A 248 22.54 -7.64 9.43
C SER A 248 21.76 -8.55 8.50
N THR A 249 22.15 -8.60 7.24
CA THR A 249 21.55 -9.45 6.21
C THR A 249 21.79 -10.93 6.48
N SER A 250 22.88 -11.32 7.12
CA SER A 250 23.11 -12.74 7.41
C SER A 250 22.48 -13.21 8.71
N GLN A 251 22.29 -12.34 9.72
CA GLN A 251 21.51 -12.67 10.92
C GLN A 251 20.01 -12.40 10.77
N GLN A 252 19.60 -11.58 9.79
CA GLN A 252 18.23 -11.08 9.65
C GLN A 252 17.79 -10.29 10.90
N LEU A 253 18.66 -9.43 11.41
CA LEU A 253 18.44 -8.64 12.63
C LEU A 253 18.70 -7.16 12.35
N ALA A 254 17.78 -6.33 12.84
CA ALA A 254 17.93 -4.88 12.90
C ALA A 254 18.53 -4.46 14.24
N TYR A 255 19.44 -3.49 14.20
CA TYR A 255 20.11 -2.91 15.35
C TYR A 255 19.86 -1.40 15.36
N ILE A 256 19.30 -0.90 16.46
CA ILE A 256 19.15 0.53 16.73
C ILE A 256 20.06 0.85 17.92
N TYR A 257 21.09 1.66 17.70
CA TYR A 257 22.00 2.08 18.75
C TYR A 257 21.74 3.55 19.06
N ASN A 258 21.69 3.91 20.33
CA ASN A 258 21.50 5.28 20.78
C ASN A 258 22.56 5.63 21.84
N ARG A 259 22.34 6.67 22.65
CA ARG A 259 23.31 7.09 23.66
C ARG A 259 23.62 6.02 24.72
N ASP A 260 22.63 5.26 25.18
CA ASP A 260 22.76 4.40 26.37
C ASP A 260 22.39 2.93 26.17
N SER A 261 21.76 2.59 25.05
CA SER A 261 21.22 1.27 24.80
C SER A 261 21.33 0.81 23.35
N LEU A 262 21.47 -0.51 23.20
CA LEU A 262 21.32 -1.22 21.94
C LEU A 262 19.95 -1.91 21.93
N ILE A 263 19.18 -1.66 20.90
CA ILE A 263 17.90 -2.30 20.64
C ILE A 263 18.11 -3.24 19.46
N THR A 264 17.77 -4.51 19.64
CA THR A 264 17.69 -5.49 18.58
C THR A 264 16.24 -5.73 18.21
N TYR A 265 15.97 -5.85 16.91
CA TYR A 265 14.66 -6.22 16.40
C TYR A 265 14.81 -7.35 15.37
N ASP A 266 14.09 -8.43 15.59
CA ASP A 266 13.94 -9.54 14.66
C ASP A 266 12.68 -9.30 13.81
N PRO A 267 12.80 -8.92 12.52
CA PRO A 267 11.65 -8.67 11.65
C PRO A 267 10.81 -9.92 11.39
N TYR A 268 11.42 -11.10 11.49
CA TYR A 268 10.76 -12.37 11.26
C TYR A 268 9.88 -12.77 12.46
N GLN A 269 10.41 -12.68 13.69
CA GLN A 269 9.63 -12.93 14.91
C GLN A 269 8.79 -11.74 15.36
N GLN A 270 9.03 -10.56 14.79
CA GLN A 270 8.50 -9.27 15.23
C GLN A 270 8.72 -9.03 16.73
N ARG A 271 9.91 -9.39 17.22
CA ARG A 271 10.30 -9.24 18.62
C ARG A 271 11.46 -8.25 18.73
N ALA A 272 11.33 -7.32 19.67
CA ALA A 272 12.37 -6.37 20.01
C ALA A 272 12.92 -6.64 21.42
N GLN A 273 14.21 -6.37 21.62
CA GLN A 273 14.86 -6.40 22.92
C GLN A 273 15.81 -5.21 23.06
N GLY A 274 15.72 -4.48 24.17
CA GLY A 274 16.65 -3.41 24.52
C GLY A 274 17.62 -3.85 25.62
N SER A 275 18.87 -3.42 25.55
CA SER A 275 19.85 -3.65 26.61
C SER A 275 20.82 -2.47 26.73
N PRO A 276 21.17 -2.05 27.97
CA PRO A 276 22.15 -0.98 28.18
C PRO A 276 23.57 -1.43 27.77
N TYR A 277 24.45 -0.45 27.53
CA TYR A 277 25.86 -0.72 27.24
C TYR A 277 26.65 -1.12 28.50
N ASP A 278 27.65 -1.97 28.29
CA ASP A 278 28.60 -2.41 29.33
C ASP A 278 29.81 -1.46 29.44
N SER A 279 29.86 -0.40 28.62
CA SER A 279 30.99 0.53 28.45
C SER A 279 30.54 1.99 28.45
N PRO A 280 31.46 2.98 28.41
CA PRO A 280 31.12 4.39 28.26
C PRO A 280 30.25 4.64 27.02
N THR A 281 29.43 5.68 27.10
CA THR A 281 28.52 6.10 26.03
C THR A 281 29.28 6.78 24.89
N LEU A 282 28.78 6.66 23.66
CA LEU A 282 29.29 7.35 22.49
C LEU A 282 28.39 8.56 22.18
N PRO A 283 28.94 9.75 21.90
CA PRO A 283 28.13 10.89 21.49
C PRO A 283 27.63 10.66 20.05
N VAL A 284 26.33 10.42 19.89
CA VAL A 284 25.68 10.23 18.59
C VAL A 284 24.96 11.51 18.20
N ARG A 285 25.02 11.92 16.92
CA ARG A 285 24.28 13.09 16.39
C ARG A 285 23.56 12.80 15.09
N LEU A 286 24.27 12.25 14.12
CA LEU A 286 23.72 11.86 12.81
C LEU A 286 23.31 10.38 12.80
N GLY A 287 23.92 9.54 13.65
CA GLY A 287 23.59 8.12 13.73
C GLY A 287 24.10 7.32 12.53
N MET A 288 25.20 7.75 11.90
CA MET A 288 25.73 7.07 10.71
C MET A 288 26.45 5.79 11.08
N CYS A 289 26.17 4.71 10.36
CA CYS A 289 26.90 3.46 10.56
C CYS A 289 26.81 2.53 9.34
N PHE A 290 27.46 1.39 9.46
CA PHE A 290 27.22 0.20 8.65
C PHE A 290 27.42 -1.06 9.51
N PHE A 291 26.97 -2.20 9.01
CA PHE A 291 27.21 -3.50 9.63
C PHE A 291 28.29 -4.26 8.85
N ASP A 292 29.33 -4.72 9.54
CA ASP A 292 30.33 -5.62 8.98
C ASP A 292 29.83 -7.07 9.10
N GLU A 293 29.45 -7.68 7.98
CA GLU A 293 28.91 -9.04 7.95
C GLU A 293 29.93 -10.13 8.34
N LYS A 294 31.23 -9.86 8.16
CA LYS A 294 32.31 -10.82 8.42
C LYS A 294 32.72 -10.79 9.89
N GLU A 295 32.90 -9.60 10.44
CA GLU A 295 33.37 -9.40 11.83
C GLU A 295 32.24 -9.22 12.83
N ARG A 296 30.99 -9.02 12.37
CA ARG A 296 29.79 -8.85 13.20
C ARG A 296 29.82 -7.59 14.07
N TYR A 297 30.49 -6.54 13.61
CA TYR A 297 30.53 -5.26 14.28
C TYR A 297 29.60 -4.25 13.61
N ILE A 298 29.00 -3.38 14.43
CA ILE A 298 28.43 -2.13 13.95
C ILE A 298 29.53 -1.09 14.02
N TYR A 299 29.86 -0.47 12.91
CA TYR A 299 30.82 0.63 12.88
C TYR A 299 30.05 1.92 12.71
N ALA A 300 30.11 2.76 13.75
CA ALA A 300 29.47 4.07 13.78
C ALA A 300 30.50 5.16 13.48
N TYR A 301 30.06 6.19 12.77
CA TYR A 301 30.91 7.33 12.46
C TYR A 301 30.11 8.64 12.46
N GLU A 302 30.80 9.75 12.63
CA GLU A 302 30.19 11.09 12.58
C GLU A 302 31.06 11.97 11.69
N LEU A 303 30.44 12.70 10.75
CA LEU A 303 31.09 13.65 9.84
C LEU A 303 30.34 14.98 9.89
N ASN A 304 30.26 15.60 11.07
CA ASN A 304 29.43 16.80 11.32
C ASN A 304 30.25 18.07 11.61
N GLY A 305 31.58 17.97 11.57
CA GLY A 305 32.55 19.01 11.84
C GLY A 305 32.93 19.18 13.32
N GLN A 306 31.93 19.30 14.22
CA GLN A 306 32.20 19.39 15.66
C GLN A 306 32.76 18.09 16.24
N GLU A 307 32.25 16.97 15.73
CA GLU A 307 32.64 15.62 16.11
C GLU A 307 32.91 14.85 14.82
N THR A 308 34.17 14.47 14.62
CA THR A 308 34.57 13.51 13.59
C THR A 308 35.23 12.32 14.27
N TYR A 309 34.64 11.14 14.12
CA TYR A 309 35.16 9.91 14.71
C TYR A 309 34.71 8.68 13.93
N MET A 310 35.41 7.58 14.20
CA MET A 310 35.04 6.21 13.86
C MET A 310 35.06 5.38 15.14
N ALA A 311 34.00 4.65 15.42
CA ALA A 311 33.87 3.74 16.55
C ALA A 311 33.28 2.41 16.10
N ARG A 312 33.55 1.34 16.83
CA ARG A 312 32.89 0.06 16.65
C ARG A 312 32.12 -0.36 17.89
N LEU A 313 30.98 -0.98 17.68
CA LEU A 313 30.15 -1.63 18.68
C LEU A 313 30.12 -3.12 18.38
N GLU A 314 30.43 -3.93 19.38
CA GLU A 314 30.22 -5.37 19.36
C GLU A 314 28.83 -5.69 19.93
N PRO A 315 27.85 -6.13 19.11
CA PRO A 315 26.48 -6.36 19.59
C PRO A 315 26.39 -7.43 20.69
N ALA A 316 27.26 -8.45 20.64
CA ALA A 316 27.26 -9.56 21.60
C ALA A 316 27.63 -9.11 23.02
N THR A 317 28.63 -8.22 23.14
CA THR A 317 29.11 -7.70 24.43
C THR A 317 28.55 -6.32 24.76
N ARG A 318 27.89 -5.64 23.81
CA ARG A 318 27.38 -4.26 23.94
C ARG A 318 28.47 -3.28 24.38
N ARG A 319 29.69 -3.48 23.88
CA ARG A 319 30.85 -2.63 24.16
C ARG A 319 31.23 -1.78 22.97
N TRP A 320 31.45 -0.51 23.23
CA TRP A 320 32.03 0.44 22.30
C TRP A 320 33.55 0.47 22.39
N ASP A 321 34.22 0.51 21.24
CA ASP A 321 35.62 0.86 21.09
C ASP A 321 35.74 2.05 20.12
N ILE A 322 36.30 3.17 20.59
CA ILE A 322 36.64 4.31 19.71
C ILE A 322 37.91 3.94 18.94
N ILE A 323 37.84 3.99 17.61
CA ILE A 323 38.93 3.63 16.70
C ILE A 323 39.74 4.87 16.33
N ASP A 324 39.04 5.95 16.02
CA ASP A 324 39.61 7.24 15.63
C ASP A 324 38.68 8.36 16.11
N GLN A 325 39.23 9.46 16.64
CA GLN A 325 38.47 10.63 17.07
C GLN A 325 39.32 11.89 16.95
N GLY A 326 38.79 12.91 16.27
CA GLY A 326 39.39 14.25 16.22
C GLY A 326 40.67 14.38 15.37
N ASN A 327 41.03 13.35 14.60
CA ASN A 327 42.21 13.41 13.72
C ASN A 327 42.01 14.26 12.45
N ILE A 328 40.75 14.53 12.07
CA ILE A 328 40.36 15.40 10.97
C ILE A 328 39.04 16.09 11.32
N ASP A 329 38.78 17.25 10.73
CA ASP A 329 37.50 17.96 10.79
C ASP A 329 36.80 17.83 9.43
N LEU A 330 35.76 17.02 9.37
CA LEU A 330 34.94 16.83 8.18
C LEU A 330 33.47 17.11 8.50
N GLN A 331 32.83 17.97 7.69
CA GLN A 331 31.39 18.20 7.73
C GLN A 331 30.78 17.84 6.38
N MET A 332 30.13 16.68 6.31
CA MET A 332 29.63 16.10 5.06
C MET A 332 28.21 15.58 5.22
N HIS A 333 27.24 16.45 5.53
CA HIS A 333 25.84 16.02 5.68
C HIS A 333 25.30 15.41 4.37
N HIS A 334 24.56 14.30 4.46
CA HIS A 334 24.06 13.52 3.30
C HIS A 334 25.11 13.18 2.24
N HIS A 335 26.33 12.81 2.66
CA HIS A 335 27.28 12.14 1.77
C HIS A 335 26.81 10.73 1.41
N GLY A 336 27.29 10.22 0.28
CA GLY A 336 27.22 8.81 -0.09
C GLY A 336 28.43 8.05 0.48
N ALA A 337 28.24 6.77 0.80
CA ALA A 337 29.30 5.93 1.35
C ALA A 337 29.20 4.49 0.81
N VAL A 338 30.35 3.84 0.65
CA VAL A 338 30.45 2.39 0.41
C VAL A 338 31.58 1.79 1.24
N PHE A 339 31.41 0.53 1.60
CA PHE A 339 32.40 -0.25 2.32
C PHE A 339 32.91 -1.42 1.47
N SER A 340 34.22 -1.49 1.28
CA SER A 340 34.88 -2.66 0.71
C SER A 340 35.26 -3.63 1.84
N GLN A 341 34.49 -4.70 1.95
CA GLN A 341 34.64 -5.74 2.98
C GLN A 341 36.03 -6.42 2.95
N ASP A 342 36.59 -6.66 1.76
CA ASP A 342 37.87 -7.34 1.59
C ASP A 342 39.07 -6.46 1.92
N SER A 343 39.02 -5.20 1.51
CA SER A 343 40.11 -4.24 1.74
C SER A 343 39.98 -3.47 3.05
N LYS A 344 38.86 -3.63 3.77
CA LYS A 344 38.50 -2.89 5.00
C LYS A 344 38.62 -1.38 4.82
N ARG A 345 38.10 -0.86 3.70
CA ARG A 345 38.18 0.56 3.36
C ARG A 345 36.80 1.15 3.10
N PHE A 346 36.59 2.33 3.66
CA PHE A 346 35.48 3.21 3.35
C PHE A 346 35.82 4.12 2.19
N LEU A 347 34.84 4.35 1.34
CA LEU A 347 34.85 5.44 0.38
C LEU A 347 33.62 6.31 0.61
N PHE A 348 33.85 7.59 0.88
CA PHE A 348 32.84 8.62 1.03
C PHE A 348 32.89 9.56 -0.17
N PHE A 349 31.74 10.05 -0.60
CA PHE A 349 31.63 11.02 -1.67
C PHE A 349 30.53 12.04 -1.39
N GLY A 350 30.78 13.28 -1.82
CA GLY A 350 29.77 14.31 -1.78
C GLY A 350 29.56 14.88 -0.39
N GLY A 351 28.33 15.32 -0.14
CA GLY A 351 27.92 15.90 1.13
C GLY A 351 27.95 17.41 1.14
N TYR A 352 27.37 17.96 2.20
CA TYR A 352 27.17 19.39 2.38
C TYR A 352 27.65 19.85 3.76
N GLY A 353 28.36 20.96 3.78
CA GLY A 353 28.89 21.56 5.01
C GLY A 353 29.38 22.98 4.73
N ASN A 354 29.29 23.87 5.72
CA ASN A 354 29.79 25.25 5.62
C ASN A 354 29.42 25.97 4.31
N ARG A 355 28.15 25.86 3.88
CA ARG A 355 27.61 26.44 2.63
C ARG A 355 28.26 25.94 1.33
N SER A 356 28.95 24.81 1.39
CA SER A 356 29.64 24.21 0.25
C SER A 356 29.10 22.81 -0.02
N TYR A 357 29.06 22.43 -1.30
CA TYR A 357 28.88 21.06 -1.75
C TYR A 357 30.24 20.48 -2.09
N TYR A 358 30.44 19.20 -1.81
CA TYR A 358 31.72 18.53 -2.06
C TYR A 358 31.61 17.52 -3.21
N ASN A 359 32.74 17.22 -3.87
CA ASN A 359 32.90 16.11 -4.81
C ASN A 359 34.23 15.35 -4.60
N THR A 360 34.94 15.64 -3.51
CA THR A 360 36.16 14.92 -3.17
C THR A 360 35.80 13.52 -2.67
N PHE A 361 36.46 12.50 -3.20
CA PHE A 361 36.39 11.16 -2.66
C PHE A 361 37.32 11.05 -1.45
N ILE A 362 36.75 10.74 -0.29
CA ILE A 362 37.48 10.57 0.96
C ILE A 362 37.49 9.09 1.31
N ARG A 363 38.65 8.57 1.66
CA ARG A 363 38.85 7.18 2.05
C ARG A 363 39.22 7.09 3.52
N TYR A 364 38.66 6.11 4.22
CA TYR A 364 39.14 5.71 5.54
C TYR A 364 39.56 4.24 5.52
N ASP A 365 40.79 3.95 5.92
CA ASP A 365 41.35 2.59 5.99
C ASP A 365 41.30 2.09 7.44
N LEU A 366 40.45 1.08 7.72
CA LEU A 366 40.25 0.52 9.06
C LEU A 366 41.44 -0.32 9.55
N THR A 367 42.38 -0.69 8.67
CA THR A 367 43.57 -1.45 9.06
C THR A 367 44.65 -0.53 9.60
N THR A 368 44.76 0.66 9.01
CA THR A 368 45.77 1.67 9.37
C THR A 368 45.20 2.83 10.20
N ASN A 369 43.88 2.89 10.37
CA ASN A 369 43.14 3.98 11.01
C ASN A 369 43.52 5.36 10.44
N ARG A 370 43.49 5.47 9.11
CA ARG A 370 43.96 6.66 8.40
C ARG A 370 42.93 7.16 7.38
N TRP A 371 42.70 8.46 7.42
CA TRP A 371 41.99 9.23 6.39
C TRP A 371 42.91 9.58 5.22
N ASP A 372 42.38 9.50 4.01
CA ASP A 372 43.08 9.87 2.78
C ASP A 372 42.10 10.43 1.75
N THR A 373 42.61 11.09 0.72
CA THR A 373 41.82 11.42 -0.48
C THR A 373 42.10 10.40 -1.58
N LEU A 374 41.08 10.03 -2.34
CA LEU A 374 41.22 9.16 -3.50
C LEU A 374 40.90 9.96 -4.78
N ALA A 375 41.76 9.87 -5.79
CA ALA A 375 41.49 10.45 -7.10
C ALA A 375 41.08 9.34 -8.07
N PHE A 376 40.18 9.65 -9.00
CA PHE A 376 39.76 8.76 -10.07
C PHE A 376 40.07 9.37 -11.44
N ASP A 377 40.58 8.55 -12.35
CA ASP A 377 40.75 8.91 -13.76
C ASP A 377 39.41 8.80 -14.50
N GLY A 378 38.96 9.87 -15.14
CA GLY A 378 37.70 9.89 -15.90
C GLY A 378 36.93 11.21 -15.78
N PRO A 379 35.64 11.24 -16.16
CA PRO A 379 34.79 12.42 -16.03
C PRO A 379 34.64 12.85 -14.56
N SER A 380 34.69 14.17 -14.32
CA SER A 380 34.44 14.73 -12.99
C SER A 380 32.96 14.65 -12.63
N VAL A 381 32.67 14.27 -11.38
CA VAL A 381 31.33 14.35 -10.82
C VAL A 381 31.16 15.71 -10.16
N ALA A 382 30.11 16.44 -10.54
CA ALA A 382 29.84 17.75 -9.97
C ALA A 382 29.57 17.69 -8.45
N PRO A 383 29.98 18.71 -7.66
CA PRO A 383 29.71 18.79 -6.23
C PRO A 383 28.23 18.62 -5.86
N ARG A 384 27.95 17.72 -4.92
CA ARG A 384 26.58 17.34 -4.57
C ARG A 384 26.45 16.64 -3.21
N PHE A 385 25.24 16.67 -2.67
CA PHE A 385 24.80 15.90 -1.50
C PHE A 385 23.49 15.17 -1.84
N PHE A 386 23.06 14.26 -0.97
CA PHE A 386 22.01 13.27 -1.25
C PHE A 386 22.32 12.36 -2.45
N ALA A 387 23.58 12.14 -2.76
CA ALA A 387 23.95 11.13 -3.75
C ALA A 387 23.87 9.75 -3.10
N ALA A 388 23.35 8.78 -3.84
CA ALA A 388 23.30 7.40 -3.39
C ALA A 388 24.54 6.64 -3.86
N MET A 389 25.03 5.73 -3.03
CA MET A 389 26.12 4.84 -3.43
C MET A 389 25.84 3.39 -3.01
N THR A 390 26.36 2.44 -3.80
CA THR A 390 26.34 1.03 -3.43
C THR A 390 27.50 0.28 -4.08
N MET A 391 27.93 -0.82 -3.47
CA MET A 391 28.90 -1.73 -4.07
C MET A 391 28.22 -2.56 -5.15
N ALA A 392 28.89 -2.79 -6.28
CA ALA A 392 28.45 -3.76 -7.27
C ALA A 392 28.60 -5.19 -6.71
N PRO A 393 27.83 -6.17 -7.22
CA PRO A 393 27.91 -7.56 -6.76
C PRO A 393 29.31 -8.21 -6.88
N ASP A 394 30.18 -7.69 -7.74
CA ASP A 394 31.56 -8.17 -7.90
C ASP A 394 32.54 -7.70 -6.80
N GLY A 395 32.12 -6.78 -5.93
CA GLY A 395 32.93 -6.23 -4.84
C GLY A 395 34.08 -5.31 -5.28
N LYS A 396 34.23 -5.06 -6.59
CA LYS A 396 35.33 -4.28 -7.20
C LYS A 396 34.87 -2.94 -7.72
N HIS A 397 33.62 -2.86 -8.15
CA HIS A 397 33.01 -1.63 -8.61
C HIS A 397 32.04 -1.05 -7.58
N ALA A 398 31.83 0.26 -7.65
CA ALA A 398 30.75 0.94 -6.94
C ALA A 398 29.91 1.77 -7.91
N TYR A 399 28.63 1.90 -7.61
CA TYR A 399 27.72 2.79 -8.33
C TYR A 399 27.49 4.06 -7.52
N LEU A 400 27.40 5.19 -8.21
CA LEU A 400 27.09 6.51 -7.65
C LEU A 400 25.95 7.11 -8.47
N TYR A 401 24.84 7.44 -7.80
CA TYR A 401 23.62 7.92 -8.47
C TYR A 401 23.10 9.23 -7.87
N GLY A 402 22.77 10.16 -8.77
CA GLY A 402 21.95 11.34 -8.49
C GLY A 402 22.49 12.29 -7.43
N GLY A 403 21.57 12.92 -6.68
CA GLY A 403 21.83 13.96 -5.69
C GLY A 403 21.56 15.37 -6.20
N LYS A 404 21.86 16.39 -5.40
CA LYS A 404 21.68 17.79 -5.78
C LYS A 404 22.86 18.67 -5.34
N GLY A 405 23.11 19.76 -6.04
CA GLY A 405 24.24 20.66 -5.80
C GLY A 405 24.46 21.61 -6.96
N ASN A 406 25.71 21.94 -7.30
CA ASN A 406 26.06 22.70 -8.51
C ASN A 406 27.54 22.51 -8.87
N GLU A 407 27.91 22.86 -10.10
CA GLU A 407 29.30 22.72 -10.59
C GLU A 407 30.32 23.54 -9.80
N ALA A 408 29.91 24.66 -9.20
CA ALA A 408 30.79 25.54 -8.44
C ALA A 408 31.06 25.05 -7.00
N GLY A 409 30.26 24.10 -6.50
CA GLY A 409 30.31 23.67 -5.10
C GLY A 409 29.88 24.74 -4.10
N ASP A 410 29.24 25.83 -4.53
CA ASP A 410 28.88 26.98 -3.67
C ASP A 410 27.36 27.13 -3.60
N GLN A 411 26.78 27.00 -2.40
CA GLN A 411 25.35 27.16 -2.16
C GLN A 411 24.79 28.51 -2.67
N ASN A 412 25.60 29.57 -2.70
CA ASN A 412 25.17 30.90 -3.14
C ASN A 412 24.81 30.95 -4.64
N VAL A 413 25.29 30.01 -5.45
CA VAL A 413 25.06 29.96 -6.89
C VAL A 413 23.67 29.41 -7.24
N GLY A 414 23.08 28.59 -6.36
CA GLY A 414 21.82 27.88 -6.59
C GLY A 414 21.99 26.36 -6.55
N ILE A 415 20.95 25.62 -6.91
CA ILE A 415 20.93 24.15 -6.85
C ILE A 415 20.39 23.60 -8.16
N CYS A 416 21.00 22.51 -8.62
CA CYS A 416 20.55 21.63 -9.68
C CYS A 416 20.38 20.21 -9.11
N TYR A 417 19.39 19.48 -9.62
CA TYR A 417 19.21 18.05 -9.36
C TYR A 417 19.93 17.25 -10.44
N TYR A 418 20.62 16.20 -10.04
CA TYR A 418 21.32 15.30 -10.93
C TYR A 418 20.59 13.97 -11.00
N TYR A 419 20.45 13.45 -12.22
CA TYR A 419 19.85 12.15 -12.53
C TYR A 419 20.81 11.34 -13.42
N ASP A 420 22.06 11.24 -12.98
CA ASP A 420 23.17 10.56 -13.64
C ASP A 420 23.65 9.37 -12.81
N LEU A 421 24.14 8.33 -13.50
CA LEU A 421 24.73 7.15 -12.90
C LEU A 421 26.19 7.02 -13.32
N TYR A 422 27.07 6.84 -12.34
CA TYR A 422 28.49 6.55 -12.55
C TYR A 422 28.83 5.17 -12.02
N ARG A 423 29.81 4.53 -12.66
CA ARG A 423 30.50 3.34 -12.17
C ARG A 423 31.94 3.70 -11.83
N LEU A 424 32.36 3.35 -10.62
CA LEU A 424 33.70 3.54 -10.11
C LEU A 424 34.40 2.19 -10.09
N ASP A 425 35.58 2.09 -10.70
CA ASP A 425 36.48 0.95 -10.56
C ASP A 425 37.46 1.24 -9.42
N LEU A 426 37.31 0.52 -8.31
CA LEU A 426 38.09 0.75 -7.09
C LEU A 426 39.50 0.13 -7.16
N GLU A 427 39.78 -0.75 -8.12
CA GLU A 427 41.11 -1.35 -8.31
C GLU A 427 41.97 -0.50 -9.25
N ARG A 428 41.37 -0.01 -10.35
CA ARG A 428 42.04 0.84 -11.35
C ARG A 428 41.99 2.32 -11.02
N HIS A 429 41.17 2.71 -10.05
CA HIS A 429 40.87 4.10 -9.71
C HIS A 429 40.41 4.88 -10.95
N SER A 430 39.44 4.34 -11.69
CA SER A 430 38.83 5.02 -12.82
C SER A 430 37.33 5.18 -12.64
N ILE A 431 36.75 6.23 -13.21
CA ILE A 431 35.31 6.50 -13.18
C ILE A 431 34.75 6.55 -14.60
N GLU A 432 33.54 6.03 -14.76
CA GLU A 432 32.79 6.05 -16.01
C GLU A 432 31.38 6.59 -15.74
N LYS A 433 30.93 7.55 -16.56
CA LYS A 433 29.54 7.98 -16.57
C LYS A 433 28.76 7.04 -17.50
N LEU A 434 27.82 6.29 -16.95
CA LEU A 434 27.03 5.32 -17.71
C LEU A 434 25.95 6.03 -18.52
N TRP A 435 25.19 6.93 -17.88
CA TRP A 435 24.12 7.70 -18.51
C TRP A 435 23.68 8.88 -17.63
N GLU A 436 22.82 9.72 -18.18
CA GLU A 436 22.13 10.82 -17.50
C GLU A 436 20.74 11.02 -18.10
N HIS A 437 19.76 11.33 -17.26
CA HIS A 437 18.39 11.62 -17.67
C HIS A 437 18.00 13.07 -17.45
N ALA A 438 17.00 13.50 -18.22
CA ALA A 438 16.28 14.72 -17.93
C ALA A 438 15.53 14.58 -16.59
N ALA A 439 15.34 15.71 -15.92
CA ALA A 439 14.59 15.74 -14.67
C ALA A 439 13.18 15.16 -14.84
N PRO A 440 12.70 14.35 -13.87
CA PRO A 440 11.31 13.92 -13.81
C PRO A 440 10.37 15.12 -13.60
N PRO A 441 9.04 14.94 -13.76
CA PRO A 441 8.06 16.01 -13.55
C PRO A 441 8.11 16.66 -12.17
N GLU A 442 8.60 15.92 -11.17
CA GLU A 442 8.82 16.39 -9.82
C GLU A 442 10.24 16.03 -9.38
N ASP A 443 11.00 17.03 -8.94
CA ASP A 443 12.36 16.81 -8.49
C ASP A 443 12.41 15.94 -7.23
N MET A 444 13.42 15.08 -7.16
CA MET A 444 13.62 14.18 -6.04
C MET A 444 15.09 13.84 -5.87
N VAL A 445 15.45 13.49 -4.64
CA VAL A 445 16.76 12.92 -4.32
C VAL A 445 16.63 11.46 -3.90
N PRO A 446 17.63 10.63 -4.16
CA PRO A 446 17.64 9.27 -3.66
C PRO A 446 17.95 9.22 -2.14
N ALA A 447 17.50 8.16 -1.50
CA ALA A 447 18.03 7.68 -0.23
C ALA A 447 19.50 7.26 -0.39
N ARG A 448 20.26 7.19 0.71
CA ARG A 448 21.73 7.01 0.65
C ARG A 448 22.16 5.68 0.03
N GLU A 449 21.42 4.60 0.29
CA GLU A 449 21.76 3.27 -0.16
C GLU A 449 20.88 2.81 -1.33
N MET A 450 21.50 2.02 -2.21
CA MET A 450 20.83 1.31 -3.29
C MET A 450 21.09 -0.20 -3.14
N VAL A 451 20.15 -1.01 -3.59
CA VAL A 451 20.28 -2.47 -3.60
C VAL A 451 20.47 -2.96 -5.03
N PRO A 452 21.66 -3.45 -5.42
CA PRO A 452 21.88 -4.04 -6.75
C PRO A 452 21.24 -5.42 -6.85
N THR A 453 20.74 -5.77 -8.03
CA THR A 453 20.36 -7.16 -8.31
C THR A 453 21.59 -8.06 -8.47
N PRO A 454 21.52 -9.35 -8.09
CA PRO A 454 22.65 -10.27 -8.22
C PRO A 454 23.18 -10.43 -9.65
N ASP A 455 22.31 -10.24 -10.66
CA ASP A 455 22.68 -10.30 -12.07
C ASP A 455 23.33 -9.01 -12.60
N GLY A 456 23.43 -7.97 -11.76
CA GLY A 456 24.07 -6.70 -12.09
C GLY A 456 23.33 -5.86 -13.13
N LYS A 457 22.03 -6.15 -13.39
CA LYS A 457 21.24 -5.41 -14.39
C LYS A 457 20.48 -4.22 -13.81
N TRP A 458 20.07 -4.30 -12.54
CA TRP A 458 19.18 -3.32 -11.93
C TRP A 458 19.69 -2.83 -10.57
N LEU A 459 19.27 -1.62 -10.22
CA LEU A 459 19.42 -1.01 -8.91
C LEU A 459 18.03 -0.70 -8.35
N TYR A 460 17.74 -1.14 -7.14
CA TYR A 460 16.59 -0.66 -6.38
C TYR A 460 17.01 0.50 -5.48
N LEU A 461 16.22 1.58 -5.48
CA LEU A 461 16.48 2.74 -4.62
C LEU A 461 15.19 3.38 -4.15
N LEU A 462 15.20 3.97 -2.96
CA LEU A 462 14.14 4.88 -2.52
C LEU A 462 14.47 6.29 -2.99
N ALA A 463 13.48 7.05 -3.44
CA ALA A 463 13.64 8.47 -3.73
C ALA A 463 12.42 9.27 -3.25
N TYR A 464 12.64 10.55 -2.96
CA TYR A 464 11.60 11.43 -2.42
C TYR A 464 11.87 12.91 -2.75
N PRO A 465 10.81 13.74 -2.89
CA PRO A 465 10.94 15.19 -2.96
C PRO A 465 11.33 15.76 -1.59
N GLU A 466 12.62 15.96 -1.35
CA GLU A 466 13.17 16.42 -0.06
C GLU A 466 12.86 17.89 0.26
N TYR A 467 12.51 18.68 -0.75
CA TYR A 467 12.11 20.08 -0.54
C TYR A 467 10.69 20.21 0.04
N LYS A 468 9.94 19.11 0.16
CA LYS A 468 8.63 19.07 0.82
C LYS A 468 8.81 18.66 2.29
N PRO A 469 8.38 19.49 3.27
CA PRO A 469 8.45 19.13 4.69
C PRO A 469 7.71 17.83 5.00
N GLN A 470 6.49 17.68 4.48
CA GLN A 470 5.72 16.45 4.51
C GLN A 470 5.85 15.81 3.13
N THR A 471 6.66 14.77 3.04
CA THR A 471 7.05 14.09 1.81
C THR A 471 6.72 12.60 1.89
N TYR A 472 7.09 11.87 0.84
CA TYR A 472 6.91 10.44 0.76
C TYR A 472 8.10 9.80 0.06
N LEU A 473 8.49 8.63 0.55
CA LEU A 473 9.44 7.75 -0.10
C LEU A 473 8.69 6.87 -1.09
N ARG A 474 9.27 6.66 -2.26
CA ARG A 474 8.82 5.68 -3.24
C ARG A 474 9.98 4.82 -3.69
N LEU A 475 9.73 3.53 -3.91
CA LEU A 475 10.72 2.60 -4.43
C LEU A 475 10.78 2.72 -5.96
N TYR A 476 11.99 2.68 -6.49
CA TYR A 476 12.25 2.66 -7.91
C TYR A 476 13.19 1.52 -8.26
N ARG A 477 12.97 0.90 -9.41
CA ARG A 477 13.89 -0.01 -10.07
C ARG A 477 14.50 0.68 -11.28
N LEU A 478 15.82 0.74 -11.30
CA LEU A 478 16.61 1.50 -12.27
C LEU A 478 17.52 0.55 -13.06
N SER A 479 17.46 0.62 -14.39
CA SER A 479 18.34 -0.13 -15.29
C SER A 479 19.75 0.45 -15.28
N ILE A 480 20.75 -0.41 -15.09
CA ILE A 480 22.15 0.01 -15.18
C ILE A 480 22.53 0.28 -16.64
N ALA A 481 21.93 -0.43 -17.60
CA ALA A 481 22.32 -0.37 -19.01
C ALA A 481 21.90 0.93 -19.71
N ASP A 482 20.72 1.46 -19.39
CA ASP A 482 20.10 2.57 -20.12
C ASP A 482 19.35 3.57 -19.23
N GLY A 483 19.27 3.30 -17.92
CA GLY A 483 18.62 4.16 -16.93
C GLY A 483 17.09 4.15 -16.95
N CYS A 484 16.47 3.23 -17.70
CA CYS A 484 15.03 2.98 -17.58
C CYS A 484 14.63 2.82 -16.11
N CYS A 485 13.67 3.65 -15.66
CA CYS A 485 13.28 3.77 -14.27
C CYS A 485 11.79 3.49 -14.11
N GLU A 486 11.45 2.59 -13.19
CA GLU A 486 10.09 2.17 -12.91
C GLU A 486 9.77 2.38 -11.43
N ALA A 487 8.63 3.01 -11.15
CA ALA A 487 8.13 3.18 -9.79
C ALA A 487 7.44 1.89 -9.33
N LEU A 488 7.83 1.40 -8.16
CA LEU A 488 7.36 0.15 -7.56
C LEU A 488 6.83 0.41 -6.15
N GLY A 489 5.90 -0.43 -5.72
CA GLY A 489 5.20 -0.28 -4.47
C GLY A 489 4.41 1.03 -4.35
N ASP A 490 3.66 1.13 -3.26
CA ASP A 490 3.07 2.37 -2.80
C ASP A 490 4.10 3.25 -2.06
N SER A 491 3.62 4.30 -1.42
CA SER A 491 4.47 5.33 -0.82
C SER A 491 4.53 5.24 0.70
N ILE A 492 5.70 5.50 1.29
CA ILE A 492 5.88 5.62 2.74
C ILE A 492 5.92 7.10 3.14
N PRO A 493 5.08 7.59 4.06
CA PRO A 493 5.13 8.98 4.51
C PRO A 493 6.37 9.29 5.37
N MET A 494 6.98 10.45 5.13
CA MET A 494 8.17 10.95 5.85
C MET A 494 8.12 12.47 6.05
N THR A 495 8.65 12.94 7.17
CA THR A 495 8.84 14.35 7.51
C THR A 495 10.30 14.74 7.33
N SER A 496 10.59 15.51 6.27
CA SER A 496 11.96 15.94 5.91
C SER A 496 12.20 17.40 6.32
N GLU A 497 12.21 17.67 7.63
CA GLU A 497 12.46 19.02 8.17
C GLU A 497 13.86 19.18 8.77
N GLU A 498 14.41 18.11 9.35
CA GLU A 498 15.75 18.11 9.95
C GLU A 498 16.77 17.45 9.01
N ILE A 499 17.97 18.04 8.90
CA ILE A 499 19.05 17.53 8.03
C ILE A 499 19.57 16.15 8.47
N ALA A 500 19.33 15.76 9.71
CA ALA A 500 19.68 14.42 10.19
C ALA A 500 18.67 13.35 9.73
N THR A 501 17.44 13.75 9.36
CA THR A 501 16.41 12.83 8.87
C THR A 501 16.92 12.08 7.65
N ASN A 502 16.79 10.76 7.70
CA ASN A 502 17.26 9.88 6.64
C ASN A 502 16.34 8.67 6.47
N ALA A 503 16.53 7.99 5.34
CA ALA A 503 15.92 6.71 5.06
C ALA A 503 16.91 5.81 4.33
N ASN A 504 16.83 4.51 4.60
CA ASN A 504 17.67 3.48 4.01
C ASN A 504 16.83 2.31 3.48
N LEU A 505 17.36 1.60 2.50
CA LEU A 505 16.75 0.42 1.89
C LEU A 505 17.69 -0.78 2.07
N TYR A 506 17.14 -1.87 2.59
CA TYR A 506 17.83 -3.14 2.76
C TYR A 506 17.08 -4.25 2.01
N TYR A 507 17.77 -5.33 1.67
CA TYR A 507 17.15 -6.50 1.05
C TYR A 507 17.56 -7.78 1.77
N SER A 508 16.57 -8.62 2.03
CA SER A 508 16.74 -9.96 2.55
C SER A 508 16.54 -10.99 1.44
N ALA A 509 17.64 -11.56 0.94
CA ALA A 509 17.55 -12.69 0.02
C ALA A 509 16.99 -13.97 0.69
N ARG A 510 17.08 -14.06 2.02
CA ARG A 510 16.54 -15.21 2.78
C ARG A 510 15.02 -15.14 2.91
N LEU A 511 14.47 -13.94 3.09
CA LEU A 511 13.04 -13.74 3.29
C LEU A 511 12.34 -13.26 2.01
N ASN A 512 13.09 -12.94 0.95
CA ASN A 512 12.61 -12.28 -0.26
C ASN A 512 11.78 -11.03 0.08
N GLU A 513 12.35 -10.17 0.91
CA GLU A 513 11.70 -8.94 1.39
C GLU A 513 12.68 -7.76 1.31
N PHE A 514 12.15 -6.61 0.90
CA PHE A 514 12.79 -5.31 1.08
C PHE A 514 12.40 -4.73 2.44
N TYR A 515 13.37 -4.12 3.13
CA TYR A 515 13.10 -3.34 4.33
C TYR A 515 13.43 -1.87 4.09
N CYS A 516 12.44 -1.00 4.28
CA CYS A 516 12.65 0.44 4.33
C CYS A 516 12.71 0.88 5.78
N VAL A 517 13.75 1.66 6.12
CA VAL A 517 13.90 2.24 7.45
C VAL A 517 13.86 3.75 7.32
N VAL A 518 13.00 4.38 8.10
CA VAL A 518 12.84 5.83 8.17
C VAL A 518 13.28 6.28 9.55
N GLN A 519 14.24 7.19 9.62
CA GLN A 519 14.70 7.83 10.85
C GLN A 519 14.40 9.33 10.78
N GLU A 520 13.37 9.77 11.49
CA GLU A 520 12.97 11.18 11.57
C GLU A 520 13.53 11.80 12.83
N PHE A 521 14.38 12.81 12.67
CA PHE A 521 14.99 13.50 13.80
C PHE A 521 14.15 14.70 14.21
N GLY A 522 13.99 14.87 15.51
CA GLY A 522 13.47 16.08 16.15
C GLY A 522 14.56 17.13 16.28
N LYS A 523 14.12 18.38 16.45
CA LYS A 523 15.00 19.56 16.55
C LYS A 523 16.05 19.47 17.66
N TYR A 524 15.75 18.74 18.73
CA TYR A 524 16.63 18.61 19.91
C TYR A 524 17.38 17.26 19.96
N GLY A 525 17.33 16.48 18.88
CA GLY A 525 18.12 15.27 18.71
C GLY A 525 17.41 13.97 19.07
N ASP A 526 16.19 13.99 19.61
CA ASP A 526 15.34 12.80 19.64
C ASP A 526 15.05 12.30 18.21
N ASN A 527 14.75 11.01 18.04
CA ASN A 527 14.35 10.50 16.75
C ASN A 527 13.37 9.32 16.81
N ASP A 528 12.51 9.26 15.81
CA ASP A 528 11.61 8.15 15.57
C ASP A 528 12.17 7.26 14.46
N THR A 529 12.33 5.97 14.75
CA THR A 529 12.73 4.95 13.78
C THR A 529 11.54 4.07 13.43
N ARG A 530 11.23 3.96 12.14
CA ARG A 530 10.13 3.14 11.60
C ARG A 530 10.66 2.15 10.58
N ILE A 531 10.29 0.88 10.70
CA ILE A 531 10.70 -0.20 9.79
C ILE A 531 9.48 -0.69 9.02
N TYR A 532 9.60 -0.74 7.71
CA TYR A 532 8.58 -1.21 6.76
C TYR A 532 9.11 -2.38 5.94
N ALA A 533 8.24 -3.29 5.54
CA ALA A 533 8.56 -4.42 4.67
C ALA A 533 7.73 -4.41 3.39
N LEU A 534 8.32 -4.92 2.31
CA LEU A 534 7.67 -5.13 1.01
C LEU A 534 8.19 -6.44 0.41
N SER A 535 7.29 -7.31 -0.04
CA SER A 535 7.67 -8.60 -0.63
C SER A 535 8.33 -8.42 -1.99
N ALA A 536 9.31 -9.29 -2.28
CA ALA A 536 10.01 -9.32 -3.55
C ALA A 536 9.50 -10.48 -4.45
N PRO A 537 9.40 -10.26 -5.77
CA PRO A 537 9.71 -9.01 -6.46
C PRO A 537 8.58 -7.98 -6.31
N PRO A 538 8.90 -6.70 -6.04
CA PRO A 538 7.89 -5.67 -5.88
C PRO A 538 7.24 -5.33 -7.22
N VAL A 539 5.96 -4.95 -7.18
CA VAL A 539 5.16 -4.67 -8.38
C VAL A 539 4.81 -3.19 -8.52
N ASN A 540 4.42 -2.79 -9.72
CA ASN A 540 3.92 -1.44 -9.99
C ASN A 540 2.39 -1.36 -9.80
N GLU A 541 1.88 -0.14 -9.79
CA GLU A 541 0.44 0.15 -9.63
C GLU A 541 -0.43 -0.51 -10.72
N ALA A 542 0.06 -0.54 -11.96
CA ALA A 542 -0.67 -1.15 -13.07
C ALA A 542 -0.87 -2.66 -12.91
N ALA A 543 0.06 -3.36 -12.25
CA ALA A 543 -0.06 -4.78 -11.95
C ALA A 543 -1.19 -5.03 -10.94
N VAL A 544 -1.29 -4.23 -9.89
CA VAL A 544 -2.33 -4.35 -8.85
C VAL A 544 -3.72 -4.05 -9.41
N HIS A 545 -3.83 -3.12 -10.36
CA HIS A 545 -5.09 -2.74 -11.00
C HIS A 545 -5.41 -3.52 -12.28
N ARG A 546 -4.67 -4.59 -12.61
CA ARG A 546 -4.80 -5.34 -13.86
C ARG A 546 -6.24 -5.77 -14.17
N TYR A 547 -6.99 -6.23 -13.16
CA TYR A 547 -8.34 -6.75 -13.33
C TYR A 547 -9.46 -5.78 -12.90
N ASP A 548 -9.13 -4.56 -12.46
CA ASP A 548 -10.10 -3.58 -11.95
C ASP A 548 -11.12 -3.08 -12.99
N HIS A 549 -10.82 -3.31 -14.27
CA HIS A 549 -11.63 -2.85 -15.40
C HIS A 549 -12.17 -3.97 -16.29
N ALA A 550 -11.91 -5.24 -15.95
CA ALA A 550 -12.31 -6.40 -16.75
C ALA A 550 -13.85 -6.49 -16.93
N GLY A 551 -14.63 -5.99 -15.96
CA GLY A 551 -16.09 -5.98 -16.02
C GLY A 551 -16.75 -4.84 -16.85
N LYS A 552 -15.99 -3.86 -17.37
CA LYS A 552 -16.57 -2.68 -18.07
C LYS A 552 -16.08 -2.47 -19.51
N ALA A 553 -15.00 -3.13 -19.93
CA ALA A 553 -14.35 -2.83 -21.21
C ALA A 553 -14.95 -3.54 -22.44
N SER A 554 -15.77 -4.59 -22.27
CA SER A 554 -16.21 -5.43 -23.39
C SER A 554 -17.35 -4.81 -24.22
N ALA A 555 -18.32 -4.13 -23.58
CA ALA A 555 -19.50 -3.64 -24.30
C ALA A 555 -19.27 -2.34 -25.09
N SER A 556 -18.50 -1.38 -24.55
CA SER A 556 -18.30 -0.08 -25.21
C SER A 556 -17.31 -0.17 -26.37
N THR A 557 -16.23 -0.96 -26.23
CA THR A 557 -15.21 -1.15 -27.26
C THR A 557 -15.77 -1.91 -28.46
N MET A 558 -16.59 -2.95 -28.23
CA MET A 558 -17.27 -3.66 -29.32
C MET A 558 -18.25 -2.73 -30.07
N LEU A 559 -18.94 -1.83 -29.36
CA LEU A 559 -19.82 -0.83 -29.97
C LEU A 559 -19.06 0.15 -30.87
N TRP A 560 -17.86 0.60 -30.46
CA TRP A 560 -17.01 1.48 -31.28
C TRP A 560 -16.43 0.76 -32.51
N ILE A 561 -16.08 -0.53 -32.39
CA ILE A 561 -15.64 -1.35 -33.51
C ILE A 561 -16.78 -1.55 -34.52
N VAL A 562 -17.98 -1.88 -34.04
CA VAL A 562 -19.18 -2.01 -34.90
C VAL A 562 -19.51 -0.67 -35.57
N ALA A 563 -19.44 0.44 -34.83
CA ALA A 563 -19.64 1.78 -35.40
C ALA A 563 -18.60 2.12 -36.47
N ALA A 564 -17.32 1.78 -36.25
CA ALA A 564 -16.25 1.99 -37.22
C ALA A 564 -16.46 1.16 -38.50
N VAL A 565 -16.90 -0.10 -38.37
CA VAL A 565 -17.25 -0.97 -39.51
C VAL A 565 -18.44 -0.41 -40.29
N ILE A 566 -19.46 0.11 -39.60
CA ILE A 566 -20.62 0.75 -40.24
C ILE A 566 -20.20 2.03 -40.98
N ILE A 567 -19.30 2.84 -40.40
CA ILE A 567 -18.75 4.05 -41.03
C ILE A 567 -17.92 3.70 -42.28
N LEU A 568 -17.09 2.65 -42.21
CA LEU A 568 -16.34 2.16 -43.37
C LEU A 568 -17.25 1.64 -44.49
N ALA A 569 -18.29 0.89 -44.14
CA ALA A 569 -19.28 0.39 -45.09
C ALA A 569 -20.09 1.53 -45.73
N SER A 570 -20.46 2.56 -44.97
CA SER A 570 -21.18 3.72 -45.49
C SER A 570 -20.28 4.64 -46.31
N CYS A 571 -19.00 4.81 -45.96
CA CYS A 571 -18.01 5.49 -46.82
C CYS A 571 -17.77 4.75 -48.14
N ALA A 572 -17.71 3.41 -48.12
CA ALA A 572 -17.62 2.59 -49.33
C ALA A 572 -18.89 2.69 -50.18
N GLY A 573 -20.07 2.70 -49.55
CA GLY A 573 -21.36 2.93 -50.22
C GLY A 573 -21.49 4.32 -50.85
N ILE A 574 -21.04 5.37 -50.15
CA ILE A 574 -20.99 6.75 -50.66
C ILE A 574 -19.96 6.86 -51.81
N GLY A 575 -18.81 6.19 -51.71
CA GLY A 575 -17.82 6.10 -52.78
C GLY A 575 -18.39 5.46 -54.05
N LEU A 576 -19.15 4.37 -53.91
CA LEU A 576 -19.88 3.73 -55.01
C LEU A 576 -20.99 4.61 -55.59
N LEU A 577 -21.71 5.38 -54.75
CA LEU A 577 -22.75 6.32 -55.19
C LEU A 577 -22.18 7.54 -55.92
N LEU A 578 -21.02 8.06 -55.49
CA LEU A 578 -20.31 9.16 -56.15
C LEU A 578 -19.67 8.71 -57.48
N MET A 579 -19.21 7.45 -57.57
CA MET A 579 -18.79 6.84 -58.83
C MET A 579 -19.98 6.61 -59.80
N ARG A 580 -21.18 6.32 -59.29
CA ARG A 580 -22.42 6.25 -60.09
C ARG A 580 -22.94 7.60 -60.58
N LYS A 581 -22.58 8.72 -59.92
CA LYS A 581 -22.94 10.09 -60.35
C LYS A 581 -22.14 10.63 -61.54
N ARG A 582 -21.21 9.85 -62.11
CA ARG A 582 -20.49 10.18 -63.36
C ARG A 582 -20.95 9.32 -64.54
N ARG A 583 -22.24 9.36 -64.89
CA ARG A 583 -22.77 9.03 -66.24
C ARG A 583 -23.99 9.94 -66.55
N PRO A 584 -24.22 10.30 -67.83
CA PRO A 584 -24.94 11.50 -68.24
C PRO A 584 -26.47 11.36 -68.25
N ALA A 585 -27.12 12.53 -68.29
CA ALA A 585 -28.55 12.80 -68.12
C ALA A 585 -29.50 12.21 -69.18
N GLN A 586 -30.75 11.98 -68.77
CA GLN A 586 -31.99 12.04 -69.58
C GLN A 586 -33.21 12.44 -68.70
N PRO A 587 -34.32 12.98 -69.28
CA PRO A 587 -35.24 13.96 -68.67
C PRO A 587 -36.56 13.35 -68.10
N PRO A 588 -37.48 14.17 -67.50
CA PRO A 588 -38.37 13.77 -66.40
C PRO A 588 -39.81 13.40 -66.81
N THR A 589 -40.51 12.66 -65.94
CA THR A 589 -41.97 12.43 -66.03
C THR A 589 -42.67 12.40 -64.65
N ALA A 590 -43.45 13.46 -64.42
CA ALA A 590 -44.78 13.64 -63.80
C ALA A 590 -45.49 12.62 -62.84
N ILE A 591 -46.06 13.21 -61.75
CA ILE A 591 -47.42 13.08 -61.10
C ILE A 591 -47.67 11.87 -60.14
N GLU A 592 -47.66 12.05 -58.79
CA GLU A 592 -48.75 12.31 -57.77
C GLU A 592 -49.53 11.03 -57.28
N PRO A 593 -50.34 11.04 -56.19
CA PRO A 593 -50.07 11.30 -54.75
C PRO A 593 -50.82 10.27 -53.82
N ASP A 594 -51.07 10.66 -52.56
CA ASP A 594 -52.03 10.08 -51.55
C ASP A 594 -51.60 8.85 -50.72
N ALA A 595 -51.95 8.70 -49.43
CA ALA A 595 -52.73 9.51 -48.48
C ALA A 595 -52.39 9.06 -47.04
N ALA A 596 -52.57 9.96 -46.07
CA ALA A 596 -52.70 9.67 -44.63
C ALA A 596 -54.19 9.36 -44.31
N PRO A 597 -54.68 9.37 -43.05
CA PRO A 597 -54.12 9.06 -41.73
C PRO A 597 -55.07 8.10 -40.93
N ALA A 598 -54.75 7.78 -39.67
CA ALA A 598 -55.68 7.94 -38.51
C ALA A 598 -55.19 7.16 -37.26
N SER A 599 -55.02 7.90 -36.16
CA SER A 599 -55.14 7.41 -34.77
C SER A 599 -56.65 7.34 -34.40
N PRO A 600 -57.11 6.72 -33.28
CA PRO A 600 -56.82 7.18 -31.92
C PRO A 600 -56.79 6.10 -30.79
N GLN A 601 -56.33 6.49 -29.60
CA GLN A 601 -56.51 5.82 -28.28
C GLN A 601 -57.97 6.05 -27.77
N PRO A 602 -58.36 5.87 -26.46
CA PRO A 602 -57.83 5.12 -25.29
C PRO A 602 -58.94 4.35 -24.49
N GLN A 603 -58.61 3.66 -23.39
CA GLN A 603 -59.19 3.84 -22.01
C GLN A 603 -59.11 2.60 -21.06
N GLU A 604 -58.89 2.98 -19.81
CA GLU A 604 -58.85 2.32 -18.48
C GLU A 604 -59.95 1.29 -18.12
N ALA A 605 -59.66 0.38 -17.16
CA ALA A 605 -60.39 0.24 -15.86
C ALA A 605 -59.84 -0.87 -14.93
N ASN A 606 -59.61 -0.49 -13.65
CA ASN A 606 -59.84 -1.13 -12.34
C ASN A 606 -60.53 -2.54 -12.29
N LYS A 607 -60.42 -3.42 -11.27
CA LYS A 607 -60.10 -3.36 -9.82
C LYS A 607 -60.07 -4.80 -9.22
N GLU A 608 -59.65 -4.89 -7.96
CA GLU A 608 -60.09 -5.83 -6.89
C GLU A 608 -59.28 -7.08 -6.47
N GLU A 609 -59.36 -7.28 -5.15
CA GLU A 609 -58.52 -8.02 -4.19
C GLU A 609 -58.94 -9.49 -4.01
N ALA A 610 -58.02 -10.34 -3.53
CA ALA A 610 -58.24 -11.23 -2.37
C ALA A 610 -56.94 -11.93 -1.95
N GLN A 611 -56.69 -11.95 -0.64
CA GLN A 611 -55.60 -12.62 0.08
C GLN A 611 -55.95 -14.09 0.37
N GLU A 612 -54.94 -14.95 0.44
CA GLU A 612 -54.89 -16.08 1.39
C GLU A 612 -53.43 -16.29 1.82
N GLU A 613 -53.24 -16.41 3.14
CA GLU A 613 -51.97 -16.55 3.84
C GLU A 613 -51.45 -17.98 3.79
N ASP A 614 -50.12 -18.17 3.72
CA ASP A 614 -49.46 -19.25 4.46
C ASP A 614 -48.08 -18.79 4.96
N LYS A 615 -47.80 -19.14 6.21
CA LYS A 615 -46.67 -18.69 7.03
C LYS A 615 -45.44 -19.56 6.78
N GLU A 616 -44.31 -18.93 6.46
CA GLU A 616 -42.98 -19.47 6.75
C GLU A 616 -42.11 -18.36 7.35
N GLU A 617 -41.46 -18.70 8.47
CA GLU A 617 -40.57 -17.86 9.26
C GLU A 617 -39.39 -17.38 8.40
N LYS A 618 -39.23 -16.06 8.29
CA LYS A 618 -38.01 -15.41 7.76
C LYS A 618 -37.30 -14.69 8.90
N GLU A 619 -36.02 -15.00 9.05
CA GLU A 619 -35.04 -14.15 9.72
C GLU A 619 -35.08 -12.74 9.13
N GLU A 620 -35.06 -11.72 9.99
CA GLU A 620 -35.03 -10.31 9.60
C GLU A 620 -33.80 -10.03 8.71
N PRO A 621 -33.97 -9.42 7.52
CA PRO A 621 -32.85 -8.88 6.77
C PRO A 621 -32.24 -7.71 7.55
N ALA A 622 -30.90 -7.67 7.60
CA ALA A 622 -30.14 -6.53 8.07
C ALA A 622 -30.65 -5.26 7.35
N SER A 623 -31.08 -4.27 8.14
CA SER A 623 -31.57 -2.99 7.64
C SER A 623 -30.55 -2.32 6.72
N PRO A 624 -30.95 -1.80 5.54
CA PRO A 624 -30.06 -1.06 4.65
C PRO A 624 -29.55 0.20 5.34
N GLU A 625 -28.24 0.43 5.31
CA GLU A 625 -27.68 1.73 5.68
C GLU A 625 -28.27 2.79 4.73
N PRO A 626 -28.88 3.88 5.23
CA PRO A 626 -29.33 4.96 4.38
C PRO A 626 -28.12 5.63 3.73
N SER A 627 -28.00 5.49 2.42
CA SER A 627 -27.02 6.22 1.62
C SER A 627 -27.49 7.66 1.42
N ILE A 628 -26.95 8.59 2.19
CA ILE A 628 -26.96 9.99 1.77
C ILE A 628 -26.16 10.01 0.46
N THR A 629 -26.83 10.23 -0.67
CA THR A 629 -26.19 10.30 -1.99
C THR A 629 -25.44 11.63 -2.08
N LEU A 630 -24.24 11.66 -1.51
CA LEU A 630 -23.36 12.82 -1.59
C LEU A 630 -22.87 12.99 -3.04
N PRO A 631 -22.73 14.22 -3.56
CA PRO A 631 -22.20 14.43 -4.92
C PRO A 631 -20.81 13.84 -5.06
N ASP A 632 -20.52 13.09 -6.13
CA ASP A 632 -19.21 12.44 -6.33
C ASP A 632 -18.07 13.41 -6.70
N LYS A 633 -18.40 14.68 -6.98
CA LYS A 633 -17.47 15.69 -7.49
C LYS A 633 -17.72 17.04 -6.83
N ASN A 634 -16.75 17.94 -6.93
CA ASN A 634 -16.85 19.33 -6.49
C ASN A 634 -17.24 19.49 -5.02
N ARG A 635 -16.41 18.91 -4.13
CA ARG A 635 -16.72 18.82 -2.70
C ARG A 635 -15.53 19.07 -1.78
N LEU A 636 -15.84 19.59 -0.59
CA LEU A 636 -14.91 19.87 0.50
C LEU A 636 -15.35 19.09 1.74
N HIS A 637 -14.40 18.36 2.33
CA HIS A 637 -14.59 17.61 3.56
C HIS A 637 -13.69 18.13 4.68
N LEU A 638 -14.31 18.47 5.80
CA LEU A 638 -13.67 18.92 7.03
C LEU A 638 -13.99 17.99 8.21
N PHE A 639 -14.97 17.09 8.09
CA PHE A 639 -15.19 15.99 9.04
C PHE A 639 -14.37 14.77 8.63
N GLY A 640 -13.56 14.26 9.55
CA GLY A 640 -12.47 13.32 9.27
C GLY A 640 -11.24 14.01 8.67
N PRO A 641 -10.45 13.31 7.84
CA PRO A 641 -9.32 13.91 7.12
C PRO A 641 -9.78 15.01 6.16
N PHE A 642 -9.06 16.14 6.13
CA PHE A 642 -9.34 17.22 5.19
C PHE A 642 -9.20 16.72 3.75
N CYS A 643 -10.25 16.85 2.94
CA CYS A 643 -10.25 16.45 1.53
C CYS A 643 -10.91 17.51 0.65
N ALA A 644 -10.27 17.86 -0.47
CA ALA A 644 -10.81 18.76 -1.48
C ALA A 644 -10.85 18.03 -2.83
N ILE A 645 -12.04 17.86 -3.38
CA ILE A 645 -12.29 17.21 -4.68
C ILE A 645 -12.76 18.25 -5.68
N ASP A 646 -12.09 18.33 -6.82
CA ASP A 646 -12.38 19.32 -7.86
C ASP A 646 -13.68 19.01 -8.65
N ARG A 647 -14.03 19.91 -9.57
CA ARG A 647 -15.18 19.76 -10.49
C ARG A 647 -15.19 18.48 -11.34
N HIS A 648 -14.04 17.82 -11.50
CA HIS A 648 -13.89 16.61 -12.30
C HIS A 648 -13.90 15.32 -11.46
N GLY A 649 -13.83 15.42 -10.13
CA GLY A 649 -13.76 14.29 -9.21
C GLY A 649 -12.34 13.91 -8.80
N ARG A 650 -11.35 14.78 -9.03
CA ARG A 650 -9.93 14.55 -8.68
C ARG A 650 -9.62 15.12 -7.31
N ASP A 651 -8.82 14.40 -6.52
CA ASP A 651 -8.32 14.88 -5.25
C ASP A 651 -7.25 15.97 -5.44
N MET A 652 -7.53 17.15 -4.90
CA MET A 652 -6.66 18.32 -4.91
C MET A 652 -6.28 18.83 -3.52
N SER A 653 -6.43 18.00 -2.49
CA SER A 653 -6.07 18.31 -1.10
C SER A 653 -4.58 18.69 -0.96
N HIS A 654 -3.74 18.16 -1.85
CA HIS A 654 -2.30 18.47 -1.93
C HIS A 654 -1.99 19.91 -2.38
N LEU A 655 -2.91 20.58 -3.09
CA LEU A 655 -2.74 22.00 -3.48
C LEU A 655 -2.89 22.95 -2.29
N PHE A 656 -3.52 22.49 -1.20
CA PHE A 656 -3.60 23.20 0.07
C PHE A 656 -2.39 22.83 0.94
N SER A 657 -1.23 23.44 0.66
CA SER A 657 -0.03 23.31 1.51
C SER A 657 -0.34 23.69 2.97
N PRO A 658 0.41 23.24 3.99
CA PRO A 658 0.01 23.42 5.40
C PRO A 658 -0.41 24.85 5.76
N LYS A 659 0.36 25.85 5.32
CA LYS A 659 0.04 27.26 5.57
C LYS A 659 -1.15 27.77 4.76
N ILE A 660 -1.33 27.30 3.52
CA ILE A 660 -2.51 27.64 2.68
C ILE A 660 -3.76 26.93 3.20
N ARG A 661 -3.65 25.70 3.67
CA ARG A 661 -4.69 24.92 4.33
C ARG A 661 -5.14 25.59 5.62
N HIS A 662 -4.21 25.97 6.49
CA HIS A 662 -4.56 26.70 7.71
C HIS A 662 -5.22 28.04 7.40
N LEU A 663 -4.70 28.78 6.41
CA LEU A 663 -5.31 30.04 5.97
C LEU A 663 -6.73 29.84 5.41
N PHE A 664 -6.92 28.82 4.57
CA PHE A 664 -8.21 28.42 4.02
C PHE A 664 -9.20 28.04 5.12
N LEU A 665 -8.84 27.09 5.99
CA LEU A 665 -9.67 26.60 7.07
C LEU A 665 -10.04 27.73 8.03
N TYR A 666 -9.07 28.57 8.41
CA TYR A 666 -9.32 29.69 9.31
C TYR A 666 -10.31 30.70 8.70
N ILE A 667 -10.13 31.06 7.42
CA ILE A 667 -11.06 31.96 6.73
C ILE A 667 -12.43 31.29 6.58
N LEU A 668 -12.50 30.02 6.20
CA LEU A 668 -13.75 29.29 5.97
C LEU A 668 -14.57 29.19 7.25
N ILE A 669 -13.95 28.72 8.34
CA ILE A 669 -14.62 28.56 9.64
C ILE A 669 -15.14 29.88 10.15
N ASN A 670 -14.34 30.96 10.09
CA ASN A 670 -14.79 32.28 10.50
C ASN A 670 -15.75 32.94 9.49
N SER A 671 -15.82 32.49 8.24
CA SER A 671 -16.85 32.94 7.28
C SER A 671 -18.19 32.27 7.53
N VAL A 672 -18.19 31.05 8.06
CA VAL A 672 -19.39 30.28 8.38
C VAL A 672 -19.93 30.66 9.76
N LEU A 673 -19.07 30.67 10.79
CA LEU A 673 -19.48 30.91 12.18
C LEU A 673 -19.54 32.39 12.57
N LYS A 674 -18.90 33.26 11.79
CA LYS A 674 -18.80 34.71 12.04
C LYS A 674 -18.95 35.46 10.71
N ASN A 675 -18.50 36.72 10.68
CA ASN A 675 -18.55 37.57 9.49
C ASN A 675 -17.21 37.62 8.73
N GLY A 676 -16.47 36.51 8.66
CA GLY A 676 -15.15 36.43 8.02
C GLY A 676 -14.02 36.89 8.94
N VAL A 677 -12.84 37.10 8.35
CA VAL A 677 -11.61 37.44 9.09
C VAL A 677 -11.09 38.81 8.69
N LEU A 678 -10.76 39.65 9.68
CA LEU A 678 -10.14 40.94 9.41
C LEU A 678 -8.74 40.75 8.83
N SER A 679 -8.40 41.53 7.81
CA SER A 679 -7.09 41.41 7.16
C SER A 679 -5.91 41.69 8.10
N ALA A 680 -6.11 42.46 9.17
CA ALA A 680 -5.09 42.73 10.17
C ALA A 680 -4.85 41.52 11.08
N ASP A 681 -5.89 40.77 11.45
CA ASP A 681 -5.78 39.58 12.29
C ASP A 681 -4.98 38.48 11.59
N LEU A 682 -5.17 38.32 10.27
CA LEU A 682 -4.37 37.41 9.46
C LEU A 682 -2.86 37.75 9.51
N ASN A 683 -2.51 39.03 9.61
CA ASN A 683 -1.11 39.45 9.68
C ASN A 683 -0.46 38.91 10.95
N VAL A 684 -1.12 39.12 12.09
CA VAL A 684 -0.63 38.73 13.41
C VAL A 684 -0.60 37.21 13.57
N LEU A 685 -1.65 36.53 13.12
CA LEU A 685 -1.79 35.08 13.31
C LEU A 685 -0.86 34.26 12.42
N PHE A 686 -0.70 34.64 11.14
CA PHE A 686 0.07 33.84 10.19
C PHE A 686 1.50 34.32 9.98
N TRP A 687 1.82 35.57 10.33
CA TRP A 687 3.17 36.14 10.21
C TRP A 687 3.56 37.02 11.43
N PRO A 688 3.52 36.48 12.66
CA PRO A 688 3.81 37.25 13.88
C PRO A 688 5.23 37.83 13.91
N ASP A 689 6.21 37.13 13.33
CA ASP A 689 7.64 37.48 13.41
C ASP A 689 8.16 38.30 12.22
N LYS A 690 7.27 38.88 11.41
CA LYS A 690 7.65 39.61 10.20
C LYS A 690 7.37 41.11 10.35
N PRO A 691 8.26 41.99 9.83
CA PRO A 691 8.00 43.42 9.85
C PRO A 691 6.83 43.77 8.91
N GLU A 692 6.06 44.81 9.27
CA GLU A 692 4.77 45.15 8.63
C GLU A 692 4.87 45.37 7.11
N ASP A 693 5.99 45.93 6.64
CA ASP A 693 6.30 46.19 5.24
C ASP A 693 6.41 44.89 4.41
N LYS A 694 6.92 43.80 5.01
CA LYS A 694 7.04 42.48 4.37
C LYS A 694 5.78 41.63 4.48
N ILE A 695 4.97 41.82 5.52
CA ILE A 695 3.73 41.07 5.73
C ILE A 695 2.76 41.28 4.57
N LYS A 696 2.61 42.52 4.08
CA LYS A 696 1.67 42.84 3.00
C LYS A 696 1.96 42.01 1.73
N ASN A 697 3.23 41.90 1.36
CA ASN A 697 3.66 41.14 0.19
C ASN A 697 3.46 39.63 0.38
N LEU A 698 3.86 39.08 1.52
CA LEU A 698 3.67 37.67 1.85
C LEU A 698 2.21 37.27 1.86
N LYS A 699 1.36 38.05 2.54
CA LYS A 699 -0.08 37.83 2.57
C LYS A 699 -0.69 37.82 1.17
N ASN A 700 -0.35 38.80 0.33
CA ASN A 700 -0.86 38.86 -1.05
C ASN A 700 -0.48 37.61 -1.85
N VAL A 701 0.76 37.12 -1.70
CA VAL A 701 1.22 35.88 -2.35
C VAL A 701 0.41 34.67 -1.87
N HIS A 702 0.27 34.50 -0.55
CA HIS A 702 -0.49 33.37 0.02
C HIS A 702 -1.98 33.42 -0.34
N ILE A 703 -2.60 34.61 -0.35
CA ILE A 703 -3.98 34.80 -0.79
C ILE A 703 -4.15 34.46 -2.28
N ASN A 704 -3.17 34.79 -3.12
CA ASN A 704 -3.20 34.41 -4.54
C ASN A 704 -3.03 32.90 -4.73
N HIS A 705 -2.17 32.25 -3.95
CA HIS A 705 -2.06 30.79 -3.97
C HIS A 705 -3.36 30.12 -3.52
N LEU A 706 -4.01 30.67 -2.49
CA LEU A 706 -5.32 30.19 -2.06
C LEU A 706 -6.38 30.35 -3.18
N ARG A 707 -6.43 31.50 -3.86
CA ARG A 707 -7.33 31.69 -5.00
C ARG A 707 -7.06 30.70 -6.14
N LYS A 708 -5.79 30.40 -6.43
CA LYS A 708 -5.42 29.40 -7.43
C LYS A 708 -5.88 28.00 -7.03
N ALA A 709 -5.68 27.61 -5.77
CA ALA A 709 -6.13 26.31 -5.27
C ALA A 709 -7.66 26.15 -5.36
N LEU A 710 -8.41 27.25 -5.18
CA LEU A 710 -9.87 27.25 -5.26
C LEU A 710 -10.40 27.32 -6.70
N GLN A 711 -9.57 27.63 -7.70
CA GLN A 711 -10.01 27.91 -9.07
C GLN A 711 -10.72 26.72 -9.74
N ASP A 712 -10.32 25.50 -9.41
CA ASP A 712 -10.89 24.29 -10.00
C ASP A 712 -12.12 23.76 -9.24
N ILE A 713 -12.53 24.43 -8.15
CA ILE A 713 -13.75 24.12 -7.40
C ILE A 713 -14.84 25.11 -7.82
N ASP A 714 -15.91 24.59 -8.41
CA ASP A 714 -17.03 25.42 -8.85
C ASP A 714 -17.84 25.93 -7.65
N GLY A 715 -18.06 27.23 -7.58
CA GLY A 715 -18.98 27.81 -6.60
C GLY A 715 -18.38 28.10 -5.23
N ILE A 716 -17.05 28.17 -5.10
CA ILE A 716 -16.37 28.75 -3.94
C ILE A 716 -15.49 29.93 -4.37
N GLU A 717 -15.60 31.08 -3.69
CA GLU A 717 -14.82 32.27 -4.01
C GLU A 717 -14.31 32.98 -2.75
N LEU A 718 -13.04 33.42 -2.78
CA LEU A 718 -12.44 34.24 -1.74
C LEU A 718 -12.61 35.74 -2.05
N VAL A 719 -13.55 36.37 -1.36
CA VAL A 719 -13.89 37.80 -1.49
C VAL A 719 -13.19 38.61 -0.41
N HIS A 720 -12.71 39.80 -0.78
CA HIS A 720 -12.19 40.79 0.16
C HIS A 720 -13.05 42.06 0.09
N ASN A 721 -13.76 42.37 1.18
CA ASN A 721 -14.65 43.54 1.25
C ASN A 721 -14.56 44.22 2.62
N GLN A 722 -14.50 45.56 2.64
CA GLN A 722 -14.40 46.38 3.87
C GLN A 722 -13.30 45.92 4.85
N GLY A 723 -12.18 45.41 4.32
CA GLY A 723 -11.05 44.93 5.13
C GLY A 723 -11.17 43.49 5.65
N TYR A 724 -12.25 42.78 5.30
CA TYR A 724 -12.47 41.38 5.68
C TYR A 724 -12.25 40.43 4.50
N TYR A 725 -11.63 39.28 4.77
CA TYR A 725 -11.62 38.12 3.88
C TYR A 725 -12.76 37.17 4.24
N ARG A 726 -13.51 36.74 3.22
CA ARG A 726 -14.63 35.81 3.33
C ARG A 726 -14.60 34.78 2.21
N LEU A 727 -14.92 33.53 2.54
CA LEU A 727 -15.23 32.51 1.54
C LEU A 727 -16.73 32.45 1.33
N GLN A 728 -17.15 32.69 0.09
CA GLN A 728 -18.53 32.52 -0.34
C GLN A 728 -18.67 31.15 -1.01
N VAL A 729 -19.53 30.31 -0.45
CA VAL A 729 -19.83 28.97 -0.97
C VAL A 729 -21.26 28.98 -1.48
N SER A 730 -21.45 28.59 -2.75
CA SER A 730 -22.75 28.45 -3.40
C SER A 730 -23.15 26.98 -3.51
N ASP A 731 -24.40 26.72 -3.87
CA ASP A 731 -24.97 25.36 -3.99
C ASP A 731 -24.25 24.45 -5.00
N LYS A 732 -23.36 24.99 -5.83
CA LYS A 732 -22.51 24.21 -6.75
C LYS A 732 -21.40 23.45 -6.03
N CYS A 733 -20.90 23.96 -4.91
CA CYS A 733 -19.83 23.34 -4.12
C CYS A 733 -20.44 22.68 -2.88
N PHE A 734 -20.31 21.36 -2.76
CA PHE A 734 -20.67 20.70 -1.52
C PHE A 734 -19.56 20.92 -0.48
N CYS A 735 -19.89 21.45 0.70
CA CYS A 735 -18.96 21.58 1.81
C CYS A 735 -19.63 21.04 3.07
N ASP A 736 -19.09 19.97 3.64
CA ASP A 736 -19.73 19.27 4.76
C ASP A 736 -19.86 20.16 6.00
N PHE A 737 -18.86 21.00 6.32
CA PHE A 737 -18.92 21.95 7.42
C PHE A 737 -19.92 23.08 7.17
N TYR A 738 -20.01 23.57 5.94
CA TYR A 738 -21.02 24.58 5.58
C TYR A 738 -22.44 23.99 5.73
N ARG A 739 -22.65 22.75 5.28
CA ARG A 739 -23.92 22.04 5.41
C ARG A 739 -24.25 21.74 6.86
N PHE A 740 -23.29 21.27 7.64
CA PHE A 740 -23.41 21.06 9.08
C PHE A 740 -23.83 22.35 9.81
N ALA A 741 -23.18 23.47 9.50
CA ALA A 741 -23.50 24.76 10.10
C ALA A 741 -24.90 25.25 9.68
N ALA A 742 -25.30 25.05 8.41
CA ALA A 742 -26.64 25.38 7.95
C ALA A 742 -27.73 24.59 8.68
N LEU A 743 -27.52 23.28 8.87
CA LEU A 743 -28.46 22.40 9.61
C LEU A 743 -28.52 22.76 11.11
N SER A 744 -27.39 23.11 11.71
CA SER A 744 -27.28 23.41 13.15
C SER A 744 -27.52 24.89 13.51
N GLU A 745 -27.91 25.73 12.55
CA GLU A 745 -27.92 27.20 12.68
C GLU A 745 -26.64 27.75 13.32
N ASN A 746 -25.50 27.45 12.71
CA ASN A 746 -24.17 27.80 13.18
C ASN A 746 -23.93 27.32 14.63
N LEU A 747 -24.26 26.05 14.89
CA LEU A 747 -24.17 25.40 16.21
C LEU A 747 -25.11 26.01 17.28
N GLY A 748 -26.08 26.83 16.88
CA GLY A 748 -27.03 27.47 17.78
C GLY A 748 -28.19 26.57 18.21
N ARG A 749 -28.59 25.61 17.36
CA ARG A 749 -29.69 24.67 17.68
C ARG A 749 -29.59 23.35 16.93
N VAL A 750 -30.21 22.31 17.51
CA VAL A 750 -30.40 21.03 16.83
C VAL A 750 -31.60 21.13 15.86
N PRO A 751 -31.52 20.59 14.63
CA PRO A 751 -32.64 20.58 13.69
C PRO A 751 -33.93 19.98 14.29
N GLU A 752 -35.10 20.44 13.88
CA GLU A 752 -36.38 19.89 14.37
C GLU A 752 -36.83 18.66 13.57
N ARG A 753 -36.53 18.63 12.26
CA ARG A 753 -36.98 17.55 11.36
C ARG A 753 -36.10 16.32 11.48
N ALA A 754 -36.72 15.14 11.48
CA ALA A 754 -36.02 13.86 11.56
C ALA A 754 -35.04 13.64 10.39
N GLU A 755 -35.41 14.04 9.17
CA GLU A 755 -34.56 13.94 7.98
C GLU A 755 -33.29 14.78 8.10
N GLU A 756 -33.40 16.01 8.62
CA GLU A 756 -32.27 16.92 8.85
C GLU A 756 -31.35 16.41 9.97
N ARG A 757 -31.91 15.76 11.00
CA ARG A 757 -31.14 15.10 12.06
C ARG A 757 -30.37 13.88 11.55
N GLU A 758 -31.00 13.05 10.71
CA GLU A 758 -30.32 11.91 10.11
C GLU A 758 -29.22 12.37 9.13
N GLU A 759 -29.47 13.43 8.36
CA GLU A 759 -28.43 14.04 7.51
C GLU A 759 -27.24 14.53 8.35
N LEU A 760 -27.52 15.23 9.46
CA LEU A 760 -26.51 15.72 10.39
C LEU A 760 -25.69 14.57 11.00
N ALA A 761 -26.33 13.48 11.43
CA ALA A 761 -25.66 12.29 11.92
C ALA A 761 -24.79 11.63 10.82
N GLY A 762 -25.27 11.63 9.58
CA GLY A 762 -24.51 11.14 8.42
C GLY A 762 -23.25 11.96 8.14
N LEU A 763 -23.28 13.29 8.31
CA LEU A 763 -22.09 14.14 8.20
C LEU A 763 -21.06 13.81 9.29
N LEU A 764 -21.51 13.64 10.54
CA LEU A 764 -20.66 13.31 11.69
C LEU A 764 -20.07 11.89 11.62
N SER A 765 -20.71 10.98 10.87
CA SER A 765 -20.23 9.61 10.71
C SER A 765 -18.87 9.50 10.00
N ARG A 766 -18.45 10.55 9.28
CA ARG A 766 -17.14 10.61 8.63
C ARG A 766 -15.95 10.77 9.58
N GLY A 767 -16.18 11.17 10.83
CA GLY A 767 -15.15 11.33 11.85
C GLY A 767 -15.07 12.75 12.43
N ARG A 768 -14.14 12.96 13.38
CA ARG A 768 -14.01 14.22 14.12
C ARG A 768 -13.71 15.41 13.22
N PHE A 769 -14.13 16.59 13.66
CA PHE A 769 -13.87 17.83 12.93
C PHE A 769 -12.37 18.14 12.88
N LEU A 770 -11.82 18.28 11.68
CA LEU A 770 -10.40 18.53 11.41
C LEU A 770 -9.46 17.54 12.12
N ASP A 771 -9.82 16.25 12.07
CA ASP A 771 -9.17 15.16 12.81
C ASP A 771 -7.64 15.12 12.60
N THR A 772 -7.19 15.32 11.36
CA THR A 772 -5.76 15.29 10.98
C THR A 772 -5.03 16.63 11.15
N VAL A 773 -5.72 17.72 11.51
CA VAL A 773 -5.12 19.06 11.64
C VAL A 773 -4.69 19.30 13.09
N ARG A 774 -3.38 19.23 13.38
CA ARG A 774 -2.82 19.33 14.74
C ARG A 774 -2.51 20.75 15.23
N SER A 775 -2.98 21.79 14.54
CA SER A 775 -2.66 23.18 14.90
C SER A 775 -3.57 23.71 16.00
N GLU A 776 -2.95 24.24 17.06
CA GLU A 776 -3.63 24.90 18.20
C GLU A 776 -4.57 26.04 17.79
N LEU A 777 -4.36 26.63 16.59
CA LEU A 777 -5.21 27.66 16.00
C LEU A 777 -6.69 27.24 15.91
N PHE A 778 -6.96 25.93 15.80
CA PHE A 778 -8.30 25.40 15.60
C PHE A 778 -8.90 24.76 16.85
N ASP A 779 -8.18 24.68 17.98
CA ASP A 779 -8.64 23.97 19.18
C ASP A 779 -9.97 24.54 19.69
N TYR A 780 -10.11 25.86 19.70
CA TYR A 780 -11.38 26.50 20.07
C TYR A 780 -12.54 26.10 19.12
N SER A 781 -12.28 26.03 17.81
CA SER A 781 -13.30 25.65 16.83
C SER A 781 -13.66 24.17 16.94
N LYS A 782 -12.66 23.30 17.18
CA LYS A 782 -12.86 21.88 17.46
C LYS A 782 -13.72 21.68 18.70
N GLN A 783 -13.37 22.35 19.79
CA GLN A 783 -14.15 22.32 21.03
C GLN A 783 -15.59 22.79 20.83
N GLN A 784 -15.82 23.85 20.05
CA GLN A 784 -17.19 24.31 19.73
C GLN A 784 -18.00 23.25 18.97
N VAL A 785 -17.40 22.62 17.96
CA VAL A 785 -18.06 21.57 17.17
C VAL A 785 -18.33 20.34 18.03
N GLU A 786 -17.39 19.93 18.88
CA GLU A 786 -17.56 18.80 19.80
C GLU A 786 -18.63 19.07 20.86
N ALA A 787 -18.66 20.27 21.44
CA ALA A 787 -19.67 20.69 22.42
C ALA A 787 -21.10 20.68 21.85
N PHE A 788 -21.25 20.69 20.53
CA PHE A 788 -22.55 20.48 19.86
C PHE A 788 -22.75 19.02 19.43
N ALA A 789 -21.76 18.43 18.76
CA ALA A 789 -21.86 17.12 18.13
C ALA A 789 -22.04 15.98 19.14
N ILE A 790 -21.29 16.01 20.26
CA ILE A 790 -21.37 14.95 21.29
C ILE A 790 -22.77 14.92 21.94
N PRO A 791 -23.30 16.04 22.50
CA PRO A 791 -24.65 16.04 23.07
C PRO A 791 -25.75 15.72 22.05
N PHE A 792 -25.57 16.13 20.79
CA PHE A 792 -26.50 15.77 19.71
C PHE A 792 -26.52 14.26 19.48
N LEU A 793 -25.36 13.62 19.32
CA LEU A 793 -25.23 12.18 19.10
C LEU A 793 -25.78 11.39 20.30
N GLU A 794 -25.54 11.84 21.52
CA GLU A 794 -26.13 11.26 22.73
C GLU A 794 -27.67 11.38 22.75
N GLN A 795 -28.21 12.54 22.36
CA GLN A 795 -29.65 12.75 22.26
C GLN A 795 -30.30 11.84 21.22
N GLU A 796 -29.67 11.68 20.04
CA GLU A 796 -30.17 10.78 18.99
C GLU A 796 -30.06 9.32 19.42
N LEU A 797 -28.95 8.94 20.08
CA LEU A 797 -28.75 7.59 20.60
C LEU A 797 -29.83 7.22 21.65
N ALA A 798 -30.21 8.16 22.51
CA ALA A 798 -31.27 7.96 23.51
C ALA A 798 -32.65 7.71 22.89
N LYS A 799 -32.89 8.20 21.67
CA LYS A 799 -34.16 8.05 20.92
C LYS A 799 -34.10 6.93 19.88
N ALA A 800 -32.92 6.35 19.64
CA ALA A 800 -32.68 5.40 18.57
C ALA A 800 -33.35 4.05 18.81
N SER A 801 -33.84 3.43 17.73
CA SER A 801 -34.23 2.02 17.75
C SER A 801 -33.00 1.13 17.99
N PRO A 802 -33.16 -0.10 18.51
CA PRO A 802 -32.03 -1.01 18.74
C PRO A 802 -31.14 -1.25 17.51
N ALA A 803 -31.69 -1.14 16.29
CA ALA A 803 -30.95 -1.24 15.04
C ALA A 803 -30.12 0.00 14.73
N ALA A 804 -30.65 1.21 14.98
CA ALA A 804 -29.95 2.47 14.78
C ALA A 804 -28.94 2.78 15.90
N SER A 805 -29.12 2.22 17.10
CA SER A 805 -28.24 2.44 18.26
C SER A 805 -26.79 2.04 17.99
N ILE A 806 -26.52 0.91 17.31
CA ILE A 806 -25.14 0.45 17.05
C ILE A 806 -24.39 1.44 16.15
N ARG A 807 -25.06 1.96 15.12
CA ARG A 807 -24.46 2.95 14.21
C ARG A 807 -24.10 4.22 14.97
N LEU A 808 -25.04 4.77 15.74
CA LEU A 808 -24.82 5.99 16.53
C LEU A 808 -23.76 5.80 17.62
N CYS A 809 -23.70 4.64 18.27
CA CYS A 809 -22.62 4.31 19.21
C CYS A 809 -21.25 4.33 18.55
N LYS A 810 -21.10 3.74 17.36
CA LYS A 810 -19.83 3.75 16.62
C LYS A 810 -19.40 5.17 16.27
N ILE A 811 -20.34 6.00 15.83
CA ILE A 811 -20.07 7.43 15.57
C ILE A 811 -19.62 8.10 16.87
N LEU A 812 -20.40 7.97 17.95
CA LEU A 812 -20.09 8.62 19.23
C LEU A 812 -18.74 8.18 19.81
N GLN A 813 -18.33 6.91 19.66
CA GLN A 813 -17.02 6.42 20.11
C GLN A 813 -15.84 7.03 19.35
N VAL A 814 -16.03 7.45 18.09
CA VAL A 814 -14.99 8.18 17.34
C VAL A 814 -14.85 9.61 17.88
N TRP A 815 -15.96 10.22 18.32
CA TRP A 815 -16.01 11.60 18.79
C TRP A 815 -15.64 11.74 20.27
N ASP A 816 -16.05 10.78 21.09
CA ASP A 816 -15.73 10.65 22.51
C ASP A 816 -15.39 9.18 22.81
N PRO A 817 -14.11 8.79 22.67
CA PRO A 817 -13.68 7.41 22.89
C PRO A 817 -13.83 6.96 24.35
N LEU A 818 -13.97 7.90 25.29
CA LEU A 818 -14.22 7.62 26.71
C LEU A 818 -15.71 7.74 27.09
N SER A 819 -16.62 7.80 26.10
CA SER A 819 -18.06 7.86 26.35
C SER A 819 -18.60 6.57 26.96
N GLU A 820 -18.85 6.60 28.27
CA GLU A 820 -19.55 5.50 28.95
C GLU A 820 -20.97 5.27 28.41
N VAL A 821 -21.63 6.33 27.94
CA VAL A 821 -22.98 6.29 27.34
C VAL A 821 -22.95 5.44 26.07
N ALA A 822 -21.96 5.66 25.20
CA ALA A 822 -21.77 4.87 23.99
C ALA A 822 -21.41 3.41 24.33
N LEU A 823 -20.54 3.19 25.32
CA LEU A 823 -20.15 1.85 25.76
C LEU A 823 -21.35 1.04 26.27
N ARG A 824 -22.10 1.58 27.25
CA ARG A 824 -23.27 0.91 27.84
C ARG A 824 -24.32 0.60 26.78
N SER A 825 -24.58 1.54 25.88
CA SER A 825 -25.54 1.36 24.79
C SER A 825 -25.08 0.31 23.78
N THR A 826 -23.77 0.24 23.48
CA THR A 826 -23.16 -0.79 22.62
C THR A 826 -23.29 -2.18 23.24
N ILE A 827 -22.96 -2.32 24.52
CA ILE A 827 -23.08 -3.60 25.25
C ILE A 827 -24.54 -4.06 25.27
N ARG A 828 -25.48 -3.17 25.57
CA ARG A 828 -26.92 -3.47 25.54
C ARG A 828 -27.40 -3.91 24.16
N ALA A 829 -26.94 -3.23 23.10
CA ALA A 829 -27.33 -3.57 21.73
C ALA A 829 -26.82 -4.95 21.31
N TYR A 830 -25.55 -5.29 21.61
CA TYR A 830 -24.99 -6.61 21.32
C TYR A 830 -25.62 -7.73 22.17
N ARG A 831 -25.89 -7.48 23.46
CA ARG A 831 -26.56 -8.47 24.33
C ARG A 831 -27.99 -8.78 23.85
N ARG A 832 -28.76 -7.77 23.44
CA ARG A 832 -30.11 -7.97 22.85
C ARG A 832 -30.11 -8.80 21.57
N ARG A 833 -28.96 -8.86 20.86
CA ARG A 833 -28.74 -9.71 19.68
C ARG A 833 -28.09 -11.05 19.99
N ASN A 834 -27.96 -11.43 21.27
CA ASN A 834 -27.23 -12.62 21.74
C ASN A 834 -25.73 -12.64 21.34
N GLN A 835 -25.14 -11.48 21.03
CA GLN A 835 -23.74 -11.34 20.60
C GLN A 835 -22.82 -10.99 21.79
N TYR A 836 -22.78 -11.86 22.80
CA TYR A 836 -22.01 -11.62 24.04
C TYR A 836 -20.51 -11.43 23.81
N GLY A 837 -19.92 -12.14 22.85
CA GLY A 837 -18.50 -11.99 22.51
C GLY A 837 -18.16 -10.58 22.00
N GLN A 838 -19.04 -9.97 21.20
CA GLN A 838 -18.85 -8.60 20.69
C GLN A 838 -19.04 -7.55 21.79
N ALA A 839 -19.96 -7.80 22.72
CA ALA A 839 -20.12 -6.94 23.89
C ALA A 839 -18.87 -6.94 24.79
N LEU A 840 -18.29 -8.12 25.04
CA LEU A 840 -17.05 -8.23 25.83
C LEU A 840 -15.86 -7.58 25.10
N GLN A 841 -15.75 -7.79 23.79
CA GLN A 841 -14.71 -7.16 22.98
C GLN A 841 -14.78 -5.63 23.02
N ALA A 842 -15.99 -5.06 22.90
CA ALA A 842 -16.19 -3.61 22.99
C ALA A 842 -15.81 -3.05 24.37
N TYR A 843 -16.14 -3.78 25.45
CA TYR A 843 -15.75 -3.43 26.81
C TYR A 843 -14.23 -3.50 27.02
N THR A 844 -13.58 -4.57 26.59
CA THR A 844 -12.12 -4.72 26.71
C THR A 844 -11.38 -3.64 25.92
N ALA A 845 -11.86 -3.30 24.71
CA ALA A 845 -11.31 -2.22 23.91
C ALA A 845 -11.42 -0.86 24.63
N PHE A 846 -12.59 -0.57 25.21
CA PHE A 846 -12.80 0.65 26.00
C PHE A 846 -11.88 0.71 27.21
N CYS A 847 -11.72 -0.38 27.98
CA CYS A 847 -10.82 -0.39 29.13
C CYS A 847 -9.36 -0.15 28.74
N ALA A 848 -8.92 -0.69 27.60
CA ALA A 848 -7.58 -0.44 27.07
C ALA A 848 -7.39 1.04 26.70
N GLU A 849 -8.37 1.63 26.02
CA GLU A 849 -8.36 3.04 25.62
C GLU A 849 -8.43 3.99 26.84
N TRP A 850 -9.25 3.67 27.83
CA TRP A 850 -9.32 4.36 29.12
C TRP A 850 -7.97 4.35 29.83
N ARG A 851 -7.33 3.18 29.92
CA ARG A 851 -6.00 3.05 30.54
C ARG A 851 -4.94 3.85 29.80
N GLN A 852 -5.01 3.89 28.47
CA GLN A 852 -4.08 4.65 27.64
C GLN A 852 -4.23 6.16 27.84
N MET A 853 -5.45 6.68 27.91
CA MET A 853 -5.70 8.13 28.03
C MET A 853 -5.67 8.66 29.46
N MET A 854 -6.21 7.91 30.42
CA MET A 854 -6.34 8.35 31.83
C MET A 854 -5.19 7.84 32.72
N GLY A 855 -4.42 6.84 32.27
CA GLY A 855 -3.31 6.27 33.02
C GLY A 855 -3.71 5.36 34.19
N GLU A 856 -5.01 5.06 34.35
CA GLU A 856 -5.57 4.23 35.41
C GLU A 856 -6.50 3.15 34.85
N GLU A 857 -6.79 2.11 35.65
CA GLU A 857 -7.72 1.05 35.25
C GLU A 857 -9.16 1.53 35.33
N TYR A 858 -9.98 1.13 34.35
CA TYR A 858 -11.39 1.44 34.38
C TYR A 858 -12.12 0.62 35.46
N THR A 859 -12.91 1.28 36.30
CA THR A 859 -13.38 0.73 37.58
C THR A 859 -14.73 0.02 37.51
N VAL A 860 -15.56 0.30 36.51
CA VAL A 860 -16.89 -0.30 36.35
C VAL A 860 -16.75 -1.64 35.62
N ARG A 861 -17.18 -2.74 36.26
CA ARG A 861 -17.04 -4.10 35.70
C ARG A 861 -18.04 -4.36 34.57
N PHE A 862 -17.71 -5.31 33.69
CA PHE A 862 -18.55 -5.68 32.54
C PHE A 862 -19.96 -6.16 32.94
N GLU A 863 -20.08 -6.82 34.10
CA GLU A 863 -21.35 -7.28 34.64
C GLU A 863 -22.25 -6.10 35.07
N ASP A 864 -21.64 -5.01 35.55
CA ASP A 864 -22.31 -3.83 36.11
C ASP A 864 -22.76 -2.83 35.00
N MET A 865 -22.53 -3.17 33.73
CA MET A 865 -22.87 -2.33 32.57
C MET A 865 -24.34 -2.38 32.15
N ASP A 866 -25.16 -3.24 32.79
CA ASP A 866 -26.54 -3.52 32.38
C ASP A 866 -27.64 -3.09 33.35
N ASP A 867 -27.32 -2.22 34.31
CA ASP A 867 -28.37 -1.68 35.15
C ASP A 867 -29.17 -0.63 34.36
N GLY A 868 -30.32 -1.08 33.84
CA GLY A 868 -31.45 -0.20 33.59
C GLY A 868 -31.75 0.57 34.86
N ALA A 869 -32.02 1.87 34.71
CA ALA A 869 -32.31 2.78 35.81
C ALA A 869 -33.17 2.13 36.91
N LYS A 870 -32.57 1.92 38.09
CA LYS A 870 -33.35 2.00 39.33
C LYS A 870 -33.49 3.49 39.65
N PRO A 871 -34.72 4.03 39.80
CA PRO A 871 -34.87 5.37 40.34
C PRO A 871 -34.23 5.40 41.72
N SER A 872 -33.39 6.42 41.94
CA SER A 872 -32.81 6.73 43.23
C SER A 872 -33.92 6.89 44.28
N THR A 873 -34.04 5.93 45.19
CA THR A 873 -34.61 6.16 46.50
C THR A 873 -33.47 6.10 47.52
N GLU A 874 -33.35 7.19 48.29
CA GLU A 874 -32.54 7.40 49.51
C GLU A 874 -31.06 7.78 49.32
N ALA A 875 -30.79 9.10 49.27
CA ALA A 875 -30.32 9.90 50.42
C ALA A 875 -30.54 11.39 50.15
#